data_AF-A0AAW9THH3-F1
#
_entry.id   AF-A0AAW9THH3-F1
#
_cell.length_a   1.000
_cell.length_b   1.000
_cell.length_c   1.000
_cell.angle_alpha   90.00
_cell.angle_beta   90.00
_cell.angle_gamma   90.00
#
_symmetry.space_group_name_H-M   'P 1'
#
loop_
_entity.id
_entity.type
_entity.pdbx_description
1 polymer ?
#
loop_
_entity_poly.entity_id
_entity_poly.type
_entity_poly.pdbx_seq_one_letter_code
_entity_poly.pdbx_strand_id
1 'polypeptide(L)'
;MNIYSIKVETVGGGSSDTPGSTDKITHAVARNSKVNQMYVTTKSGDVKYYNTADLTSVKFEGDKAIIAPKSGSENDEYNASVQAIRFAKKADQGESGDIDNPAGVIQITEAKGWQESAYLKWAPFEGASSYNVYVDDKKIDAQLVRQYASYYRADVLGLKKGTYSVKVVPVNAEGKEIAGANTASNLVVKSYNREGFAHFKYAGVGAYNNDGTLKAGAKVLYITAKTAKTVSTTVNTGKLETITGLQSIIDAYQKGEDTTPIVFRIIGKVSLSDLDKISSSAEGLQIKGKGAHSVMNMTFEGVGDDATVYGFGFLLRNTKSVEFRNFAIMRCLDDAMSLDTDNSHVWIHNMDLFYGKKGGAADQAKGDGTVDIKGDSQYITVAYNRFWDNGKASMCGMTSESGPNYITYHHNWFDHSDSRMARIRTMSVHMYNNYYLHNDVYGVGATSGSSVFMESNYFDATKRPIMSSLQGTDAKGDGTFSGEKGGLIKAYGNVFANKPDNFSYIPYAENNTSFDAYEVSDPSEQVPSSVKTLVGGTSYDNFDTNSSLMYAYAADKAEDVPSIVEGFYGAGRLNHGDIDFVIPDETVVTNGHQQPWPALASILDAYTSGVVKVFGESNATGEGGSTEGGSTGGETGGSGEGGSTGGSTGGSEGGSTVTPIEGTVTCSFAGGKASNSSFTVAGNFKNSTTGVTVDGNTYNDYLKLESSAGTVSFKTTAKMQMTCYTGDTKAKLKIDGADVTGDTTKGVVTVTLEVGDHSIAKAGSGSKSLYLIKLVPVTE
;
A
#
# COMPACT_ATOMS: atom_id res chain seq x y z
N MET A 1 19.52 27.61 -25.76
CA MET A 1 20.87 27.07 -26.00
C MET A 1 21.07 25.98 -24.98
N ASN A 2 20.97 24.72 -25.38
CA ASN A 2 21.01 23.60 -24.44
C ASN A 2 22.40 22.97 -24.51
N ILE A 3 23.15 23.06 -23.43
CA ILE A 3 24.48 22.47 -23.29
C ILE A 3 24.27 21.12 -22.58
N TYR A 4 24.52 20.02 -23.29
CA TYR A 4 24.17 18.66 -22.82
C TYR A 4 25.33 17.94 -22.11
N SER A 5 26.56 18.43 -22.22
CA SER A 5 27.69 18.06 -21.35
C SER A 5 28.81 19.09 -21.47
N ILE A 6 29.56 19.29 -20.38
CA ILE A 6 30.87 19.94 -20.36
C ILE A 6 31.83 18.89 -19.79
N LYS A 7 32.80 18.46 -20.60
CA LYS A 7 33.91 17.59 -20.17
C LYS A 7 35.19 18.44 -20.20
N VAL A 8 35.86 18.54 -19.05
CA VAL A 8 37.21 19.10 -18.98
C VAL A 8 38.17 17.93 -19.12
N GLU A 9 38.90 17.87 -20.23
CA GLU A 9 39.99 16.91 -20.41
C GLU A 9 41.30 17.53 -19.93
N THR A 10 42.08 16.76 -19.17
CA THR A 10 43.40 17.17 -18.68
C THR A 10 44.33 17.42 -19.86
N VAL A 11 44.75 18.66 -20.07
CA VAL A 11 45.93 18.96 -20.88
C VAL A 11 47.14 18.49 -20.10
N GLY A 12 47.92 17.56 -20.67
CA GLY A 12 49.07 16.95 -20.02
C GLY A 12 50.01 17.99 -19.39
N GLY A 13 50.04 17.99 -18.07
CA GLY A 13 50.92 18.80 -17.24
C GLY A 13 50.76 18.33 -15.82
N GLY A 14 51.71 17.51 -15.34
CA GLY A 14 51.73 17.09 -13.96
C GLY A 14 51.88 18.29 -13.05
N SER A 15 50.87 18.54 -12.20
CA SER A 15 51.08 19.27 -10.95
C SER A 15 50.69 18.33 -9.81
N SER A 16 51.69 17.99 -9.01
CA SER A 16 51.52 17.34 -7.72
C SER A 16 51.18 18.42 -6.69
N ASP A 17 49.89 18.73 -6.50
CA ASP A 17 49.48 19.62 -5.43
C ASP A 17 48.46 18.93 -4.52
N THR A 18 48.90 18.70 -3.28
CA THR A 18 48.07 18.37 -2.11
C THR A 18 47.63 19.71 -1.49
N PRO A 19 46.41 19.81 -0.92
CA PRO A 19 45.55 20.97 -1.09
C PRO A 19 45.85 22.13 -0.14
N GLY A 20 45.92 23.33 -0.73
CA GLY A 20 45.59 24.59 -0.08
C GLY A 20 44.32 25.21 -0.71
N SER A 21 43.24 24.44 -0.90
CA SER A 21 42.01 24.99 -1.48
C SER A 21 41.22 25.74 -0.41
N THR A 22 41.36 27.06 -0.36
CA THR A 22 40.32 27.90 0.26
C THR A 22 39.24 28.12 -0.79
N ASP A 23 38.43 27.08 -1.03
CA ASP A 23 37.20 27.26 -1.79
C ASP A 23 36.35 28.31 -1.06
N LYS A 24 35.84 29.28 -1.82
CA LYS A 24 34.92 30.29 -1.31
C LYS A 24 33.51 29.83 -1.65
N ILE A 25 32.82 29.21 -0.71
CA ILE A 25 31.48 28.65 -0.92
C ILE A 25 30.52 29.30 0.07
N THR A 26 29.62 30.13 -0.42
CA THR A 26 28.68 30.92 0.39
C THR A 26 27.23 30.82 -0.09
N HIS A 27 27.00 30.33 -1.31
CA HIS A 27 25.68 30.27 -1.93
C HIS A 27 25.18 28.85 -2.18
N ALA A 28 25.94 27.84 -1.77
CA ALA A 28 25.47 26.46 -1.80
C ALA A 28 24.23 26.28 -0.92
N VAL A 29 23.24 25.57 -1.42
CA VAL A 29 21.98 25.23 -0.74
C VAL A 29 21.93 23.75 -0.41
N ALA A 30 20.94 23.36 0.39
CA ALA A 30 20.59 21.95 0.57
C ALA A 30 20.04 21.36 -0.73
N ARG A 31 20.16 20.04 -0.89
CA ARG A 31 19.50 19.33 -1.98
C ARG A 31 17.99 19.50 -1.85
N ASN A 32 17.32 19.76 -2.96
CA ASN A 32 15.87 19.96 -3.02
C ASN A 32 15.36 19.50 -4.39
N SER A 33 14.73 18.32 -4.42
CA SER A 33 14.14 17.76 -5.63
C SER A 33 12.93 18.54 -6.16
N LYS A 34 12.35 19.45 -5.40
CA LYS A 34 11.21 20.26 -5.86
C LYS A 34 11.65 21.36 -6.84
N VAL A 35 12.96 21.59 -6.99
CA VAL A 35 13.54 22.57 -7.92
C VAL A 35 14.67 21.96 -8.75
N ASN A 36 14.96 22.55 -9.91
CA ASN A 36 16.11 22.13 -10.71
C ASN A 36 17.38 22.61 -10.01
N GLN A 37 18.35 21.71 -9.84
CA GLN A 37 19.60 22.04 -9.16
C GLN A 37 20.80 21.65 -10.00
N MET A 38 21.82 22.50 -9.97
CA MET A 38 23.19 22.13 -10.33
C MET A 38 23.89 21.68 -9.06
N TYR A 39 24.84 20.77 -9.17
CA TYR A 39 25.74 20.46 -8.06
C TYR A 39 27.17 20.26 -8.52
N VAL A 40 28.08 20.61 -7.62
CA VAL A 40 29.52 20.49 -7.81
C VAL A 40 30.02 19.39 -6.89
N THR A 41 30.68 18.40 -7.47
CA THR A 41 31.44 17.38 -6.75
C THR A 41 32.90 17.79 -6.73
N THR A 42 33.49 17.88 -5.54
CA THR A 42 34.91 18.17 -5.37
C THR A 42 35.77 16.90 -5.47
N LYS A 43 37.08 17.05 -5.58
CA LYS A 43 38.07 15.96 -5.56
C LYS A 43 38.13 15.25 -4.20
N SER A 44 37.73 15.92 -3.11
CA SER A 44 37.49 15.30 -1.80
C SER A 44 36.20 14.47 -1.78
N GLY A 45 35.34 14.61 -2.79
CA GLY A 45 34.06 13.95 -2.89
C GLY A 45 32.93 14.67 -2.15
N ASP A 46 33.12 15.94 -1.77
CA ASP A 46 32.06 16.79 -1.23
C ASP A 46 31.11 17.23 -2.34
N VAL A 47 29.83 17.37 -2.04
CA VAL A 47 28.81 17.81 -3.00
C VAL A 47 28.16 19.10 -2.52
N LYS A 48 28.05 20.10 -3.41
CA LYS A 48 27.42 21.40 -3.14
C LYS A 48 26.33 21.69 -4.16
N TYR A 49 25.11 21.99 -3.71
CA TYR A 49 23.96 22.23 -4.59
C TYR A 49 23.71 23.72 -4.80
N TYR A 50 23.15 24.04 -5.97
CA TYR A 50 22.77 25.38 -6.38
C TYR A 50 21.46 25.30 -7.16
N ASN A 51 20.45 26.05 -6.74
CA ASN A 51 19.22 26.16 -7.53
C ASN A 51 19.53 26.82 -8.87
N THR A 52 19.23 26.18 -9.99
CA THR A 52 19.60 26.71 -11.31
C THR A 52 18.89 28.02 -11.63
N ALA A 53 17.72 28.26 -11.04
CA ALA A 53 16.98 29.51 -11.18
C ALA A 53 17.67 30.72 -10.52
N ASP A 54 18.56 30.45 -9.55
CA ASP A 54 19.27 31.46 -8.76
C ASP A 54 20.68 31.74 -9.32
N LEU A 55 21.07 31.11 -10.44
CA LEU A 55 22.38 31.26 -11.07
C LEU A 55 22.34 32.16 -12.32
N THR A 56 23.39 32.97 -12.51
CA THR A 56 23.62 33.75 -13.73
C THR A 56 24.53 33.02 -14.70
N SER A 57 25.64 32.44 -14.21
CA SER A 57 26.61 31.74 -15.04
C SER A 57 27.51 30.81 -14.24
N VAL A 58 28.06 29.79 -14.90
CA VAL A 58 29.18 28.98 -14.42
C VAL A 58 30.34 29.20 -15.37
N LYS A 59 31.52 29.56 -14.85
CA LYS A 59 32.71 29.86 -15.65
C LYS A 59 33.92 29.10 -15.12
N PHE A 60 34.92 28.95 -15.98
CA PHE A 60 36.20 28.34 -15.62
C PHE A 60 37.33 29.30 -15.99
N GLU A 61 38.24 29.55 -15.04
CA GLU A 61 39.43 30.37 -15.20
C GLU A 61 40.66 29.51 -14.85
N GLY A 62 41.22 28.82 -15.85
CA GLY A 62 42.19 27.77 -15.60
C GLY A 62 41.54 26.56 -14.94
N ASP A 63 42.07 26.12 -13.81
CA ASP A 63 41.51 25.06 -12.96
C ASP A 63 40.51 25.57 -11.91
N LYS A 64 40.29 26.89 -11.85
CA LYS A 64 39.29 27.52 -10.99
C LYS A 64 37.90 27.46 -11.62
N ALA A 65 36.91 26.95 -10.88
CA ALA A 65 35.50 27.05 -11.26
C ALA A 65 34.80 28.17 -10.48
N ILE A 66 34.02 28.99 -11.17
CA ILE A 66 33.34 30.17 -10.61
C ILE A 66 31.84 30.04 -10.85
N ILE A 67 31.05 30.04 -9.77
CA ILE A 67 29.60 29.98 -9.79
C ILE A 67 29.05 31.36 -9.41
N ALA A 68 28.40 32.02 -10.36
CA ALA A 68 27.87 33.37 -10.17
C ALA A 68 26.38 33.33 -9.85
N PRO A 69 25.95 33.77 -8.65
CA PRO A 69 24.53 33.88 -8.31
C PRO A 69 23.85 35.04 -9.07
N LYS A 70 22.52 35.05 -9.10
CA LYS A 70 21.70 36.09 -9.73
C LYS A 70 21.50 37.33 -8.85
N SER A 71 21.68 37.19 -7.55
CA SER A 71 21.47 38.25 -6.54
C SER A 71 22.44 39.43 -6.61
N GLY A 72 23.48 39.37 -7.47
CA GLY A 72 24.59 40.34 -7.44
C GLY A 72 25.55 40.15 -6.27
N SER A 73 25.39 39.06 -5.51
CA SER A 73 26.32 38.63 -4.47
C SER A 73 27.67 38.19 -5.06
N GLU A 74 28.70 38.08 -4.22
CA GLU A 74 30.01 37.58 -4.63
C GLU A 74 29.91 36.15 -5.19
N ASN A 75 30.83 35.77 -6.08
CA ASN A 75 30.83 34.42 -6.66
C ASN A 75 31.28 33.37 -5.64
N ASP A 76 30.76 32.15 -5.80
CA ASP A 76 31.39 30.97 -5.21
C ASP A 76 32.54 30.51 -6.12
N GLU A 77 33.67 30.16 -5.53
CA GLU A 77 34.92 29.89 -6.23
C GLU A 77 35.55 28.59 -5.72
N TYR A 78 35.78 27.65 -6.63
CA TYR A 78 36.43 26.37 -6.37
C TYR A 78 37.82 26.41 -6.99
N ASN A 79 38.86 26.35 -6.17
CA ASN A 79 40.24 26.51 -6.63
C ASN A 79 40.87 25.14 -6.87
N ALA A 80 40.86 24.68 -8.13
CA ALA A 80 41.37 23.37 -8.54
C ALA A 80 40.71 22.16 -7.83
N SER A 81 39.61 22.37 -7.11
CA SER A 81 38.97 21.35 -6.28
C SER A 81 37.81 20.64 -6.98
N VAL A 82 37.28 21.15 -8.09
CA VAL A 82 36.16 20.51 -8.80
C VAL A 82 36.62 19.21 -9.47
N GLN A 83 35.89 18.13 -9.19
CA GLN A 83 35.94 16.86 -9.93
C GLN A 83 34.89 16.83 -11.04
N ALA A 84 33.64 17.23 -10.73
CA ALA A 84 32.54 17.23 -11.68
C ALA A 84 31.52 18.33 -11.37
N ILE A 85 30.85 18.84 -12.41
CA ILE A 85 29.64 19.64 -12.29
C ILE A 85 28.53 18.90 -13.02
N ARG A 86 27.39 18.74 -12.36
CA ARG A 86 26.25 18.00 -12.89
C ARG A 86 24.94 18.70 -12.54
N PHE A 87 23.84 18.21 -13.10
CA PHE A 87 22.51 18.81 -12.97
C PHE A 87 21.51 17.73 -12.61
N ALA A 88 20.65 18.03 -11.64
CA ALA A 88 19.51 17.22 -11.26
C ALA A 88 18.22 17.95 -11.65
N LYS A 89 17.31 17.22 -12.29
CA LYS A 89 16.00 17.76 -12.65
C LYS A 89 15.11 17.82 -11.41
N LYS A 90 14.19 18.78 -11.38
CA LYS A 90 13.09 18.75 -10.40
C LYS A 90 12.22 17.51 -10.62
N ALA A 91 11.70 16.97 -9.54
CA ALA A 91 10.77 15.87 -9.50
C ALA A 91 9.52 16.17 -10.35
N ASP A 92 9.07 15.18 -11.13
CA ASP A 92 7.82 15.24 -11.89
C ASP A 92 6.65 15.48 -10.91
N GLN A 93 5.72 16.37 -11.26
CA GLN A 93 4.55 16.71 -10.43
C GLN A 93 3.24 16.17 -11.03
N GLY A 94 3.34 15.38 -12.10
CA GLY A 94 2.22 14.93 -12.90
C GLY A 94 1.64 16.05 -13.75
N GLU A 95 0.84 15.67 -14.73
CA GLU A 95 0.10 16.60 -15.59
C GLU A 95 -1.37 16.61 -15.16
N SER A 96 -1.92 17.80 -14.97
CA SER A 96 -3.36 17.98 -14.78
C SER A 96 -4.09 17.78 -16.12
N GLY A 97 -5.24 17.12 -16.06
CA GLY A 97 -6.17 17.10 -17.18
C GLY A 97 -6.80 18.47 -17.40
N ASP A 98 -7.37 18.65 -18.59
CA ASP A 98 -8.15 19.83 -18.92
C ASP A 98 -9.53 19.73 -18.26
N ILE A 99 -9.89 20.79 -17.55
CA ILE A 99 -11.16 20.91 -16.83
C ILE A 99 -11.80 22.24 -17.22
N ASP A 100 -13.05 22.19 -17.68
CA ASP A 100 -13.91 23.37 -17.83
C ASP A 100 -15.04 23.28 -16.80
N ASN A 101 -15.24 24.34 -16.03
CA ASN A 101 -16.19 24.40 -14.92
C ASN A 101 -17.23 25.51 -15.15
N PRO A 102 -18.06 25.44 -16.21
CA PRO A 102 -19.12 26.43 -16.42
C PRO A 102 -20.16 26.40 -15.29
N ALA A 103 -20.99 27.44 -15.22
CA ALA A 103 -22.06 27.48 -14.24
C ALA A 103 -23.09 26.34 -14.49
N GLY A 104 -23.54 25.70 -13.41
CA GLY A 104 -24.58 24.67 -13.46
C GLY A 104 -24.08 23.24 -13.71
N VAL A 105 -22.77 23.01 -13.77
CA VAL A 105 -22.19 21.65 -13.81
C VAL A 105 -21.40 21.33 -12.54
N ILE A 106 -21.09 20.04 -12.35
CA ILE A 106 -20.19 19.57 -11.30
C ILE A 106 -18.86 20.30 -11.39
N GLN A 107 -18.38 20.81 -10.27
CA GLN A 107 -17.12 21.53 -10.18
C GLN A 107 -15.98 20.54 -9.91
N ILE A 108 -15.28 20.12 -10.97
CA ILE A 108 -14.10 19.25 -10.86
C ILE A 108 -12.94 20.11 -10.37
N THR A 109 -12.35 19.74 -9.23
CA THR A 109 -11.28 20.51 -8.56
C THR A 109 -9.89 19.97 -8.88
N GLU A 110 -9.80 18.69 -9.23
CA GLU A 110 -8.55 18.03 -9.60
C GLU A 110 -8.86 16.85 -10.52
N ALA A 111 -8.04 16.65 -11.55
CA ALA A 111 -8.07 15.45 -12.37
C ALA A 111 -6.69 15.18 -12.94
N LYS A 112 -6.16 13.96 -12.76
CA LYS A 112 -4.84 13.56 -13.26
C LYS A 112 -4.84 12.12 -13.76
N GLY A 113 -4.03 11.86 -14.78
CA GLY A 113 -3.65 10.50 -15.16
C GLY A 113 -2.44 10.03 -14.34
N TRP A 114 -2.44 8.76 -13.95
CA TRP A 114 -1.38 8.12 -13.16
C TRP A 114 -0.89 6.83 -13.83
N GLN A 115 -0.22 5.95 -13.10
CA GLN A 115 0.16 4.62 -13.58
C GLN A 115 -1.09 3.73 -13.64
N GLU A 116 -1.46 3.35 -14.86
CA GLU A 116 -2.57 2.43 -15.20
C GLU A 116 -3.91 2.82 -14.60
N SER A 117 -4.06 4.11 -14.33
CA SER A 117 -5.22 4.67 -13.65
C SER A 117 -5.34 6.16 -13.90
N ALA A 118 -6.51 6.72 -13.64
CA ALA A 118 -6.76 8.15 -13.60
C ALA A 118 -7.73 8.47 -12.47
N TYR A 119 -7.63 9.66 -11.88
CA TYR A 119 -8.54 10.06 -10.80
C TYR A 119 -9.07 11.47 -10.98
N LEU A 120 -10.18 11.72 -10.30
CA LEU A 120 -10.86 13.02 -10.26
C LEU A 120 -11.32 13.30 -8.84
N LYS A 121 -11.28 14.57 -8.45
CA LYS A 121 -11.94 15.11 -7.26
C LYS A 121 -12.90 16.22 -7.66
N TRP A 122 -14.06 16.30 -7.02
CA TRP A 122 -15.06 17.33 -7.29
C TRP A 122 -15.83 17.75 -6.05
N ALA A 123 -16.35 18.98 -6.07
CA ALA A 123 -17.21 19.49 -5.01
C ALA A 123 -18.60 18.82 -5.02
N PRO A 124 -19.28 18.74 -3.87
CA PRO A 124 -20.69 18.30 -3.81
C PRO A 124 -21.58 19.10 -4.77
N PHE A 125 -22.51 18.41 -5.42
CA PHE A 125 -23.47 18.99 -6.36
C PHE A 125 -24.88 18.98 -5.77
N GLU A 126 -25.60 20.10 -5.91
CA GLU A 126 -26.96 20.23 -5.37
C GLU A 126 -27.93 19.22 -6.00
N GLY A 127 -28.71 18.54 -5.16
CA GLY A 127 -29.65 17.50 -5.60
C GLY A 127 -29.02 16.14 -5.90
N ALA A 128 -27.68 16.00 -5.84
CA ALA A 128 -27.01 14.72 -5.98
C ALA A 128 -27.01 13.92 -4.67
N SER A 129 -27.41 12.64 -4.74
CA SER A 129 -27.27 11.64 -3.68
C SER A 129 -26.07 10.71 -3.91
N SER A 130 -25.65 10.58 -5.18
CA SER A 130 -24.53 9.77 -5.67
C SER A 130 -24.05 10.29 -7.02
N TYR A 131 -23.04 9.63 -7.60
CA TYR A 131 -22.49 9.98 -8.92
C TYR A 131 -22.21 8.73 -9.74
N ASN A 132 -22.43 8.82 -11.04
CA ASN A 132 -21.92 7.86 -12.01
C ASN A 132 -20.68 8.46 -12.68
N VAL A 133 -19.66 7.62 -12.89
CA VAL A 133 -18.42 8.03 -13.55
C VAL A 133 -18.18 7.13 -14.76
N TYR A 134 -17.76 7.74 -15.86
CA TYR A 134 -17.59 7.10 -17.16
C TYR A 134 -16.20 7.38 -17.72
N VAL A 135 -15.55 6.34 -18.24
CA VAL A 135 -14.35 6.44 -19.08
C VAL A 135 -14.67 5.78 -20.41
N ASP A 136 -14.40 6.45 -21.53
CA ASP A 136 -14.76 5.97 -22.88
C ASP A 136 -16.22 5.48 -22.99
N ASP A 137 -17.15 6.25 -22.40
CA ASP A 137 -18.58 5.96 -22.26
C ASP A 137 -18.94 4.68 -21.48
N LYS A 138 -17.97 4.02 -20.86
CA LYS A 138 -18.20 2.88 -19.97
C LYS A 138 -18.26 3.35 -18.53
N LYS A 139 -19.36 2.99 -17.86
CA LYS A 139 -19.55 3.27 -16.44
C LYS A 139 -18.57 2.42 -15.62
N ILE A 140 -17.85 3.06 -14.70
CA ILE A 140 -17.01 2.34 -13.73
C ILE A 140 -17.84 1.80 -12.56
N ASP A 141 -17.27 0.86 -11.81
CA ASP A 141 -17.91 0.31 -10.62
C ASP A 141 -18.17 1.38 -9.57
N ALA A 142 -19.33 1.32 -8.91
CA ALA A 142 -19.75 2.32 -7.96
C ALA A 142 -18.79 2.46 -6.77
N GLN A 143 -18.12 1.38 -6.36
CA GLN A 143 -17.15 1.35 -5.26
C GLN A 143 -15.90 2.18 -5.55
N LEU A 144 -15.63 2.45 -6.83
CA LEU A 144 -14.56 3.35 -7.24
C LEU A 144 -14.93 4.82 -7.06
N VAL A 145 -16.19 5.15 -6.73
CA VAL A 145 -16.65 6.48 -6.33
C VAL A 145 -16.73 6.53 -4.79
N ARG A 146 -16.16 7.57 -4.19
CA ARG A 146 -16.07 7.76 -2.73
C ARG A 146 -16.40 9.18 -2.33
N GLN A 147 -16.99 9.32 -1.15
CA GLN A 147 -17.20 10.61 -0.49
C GLN A 147 -16.12 10.82 0.56
N TYR A 148 -15.59 12.04 0.61
CA TYR A 148 -14.72 12.57 1.65
C TYR A 148 -15.42 13.74 2.33
N ALA A 149 -14.82 14.31 3.37
CA ALA A 149 -15.46 15.34 4.21
C ALA A 149 -15.98 16.56 3.41
N SER A 150 -15.23 17.02 2.40
CA SER A 150 -15.55 18.23 1.63
C SER A 150 -15.66 18.01 0.11
N TYR A 151 -15.39 16.80 -0.38
CA TYR A 151 -15.34 16.49 -1.81
C TYR A 151 -15.72 15.03 -2.08
N TYR A 152 -15.91 14.72 -3.35
CA TYR A 152 -16.06 13.37 -3.87
C TYR A 152 -14.87 13.03 -4.76
N ARG A 153 -14.53 11.74 -4.84
CA ARG A 153 -13.42 11.23 -5.64
C ARG A 153 -13.82 10.00 -6.42
N ALA A 154 -13.25 9.82 -7.60
CA ALA A 154 -13.25 8.57 -8.32
C ALA A 154 -11.86 8.21 -8.83
N ASP A 155 -11.55 6.92 -8.85
CA ASP A 155 -10.31 6.38 -9.42
C ASP A 155 -10.69 5.31 -10.44
N VAL A 156 -10.34 5.54 -11.70
CA VAL A 156 -10.49 4.59 -12.81
C VAL A 156 -9.21 3.76 -12.84
N LEU A 157 -9.33 2.44 -12.65
CA LEU A 157 -8.20 1.52 -12.57
C LEU A 157 -8.14 0.62 -13.81
N GLY A 158 -7.00 -0.06 -14.00
CA GLY A 158 -6.84 -1.03 -15.10
C GLY A 158 -6.77 -0.40 -16.49
N LEU A 159 -6.33 0.86 -16.58
CA LEU A 159 -6.21 1.58 -17.85
C LEU A 159 -4.89 1.23 -18.54
N LYS A 160 -4.97 1.08 -19.86
CA LYS A 160 -3.77 1.02 -20.70
C LYS A 160 -3.08 2.38 -20.72
N LYS A 161 -1.77 2.40 -20.97
CA LYS A 161 -1.06 3.65 -21.30
C LYS A 161 -1.77 4.36 -22.47
N GLY A 162 -2.12 5.62 -22.27
CA GLY A 162 -2.91 6.40 -23.22
C GLY A 162 -3.35 7.74 -22.66
N THR A 163 -4.21 8.42 -23.40
CA THR A 163 -4.81 9.69 -22.98
C THR A 163 -6.33 9.50 -22.91
N TYR A 164 -6.93 9.87 -21.79
CA TYR A 164 -8.33 9.56 -21.50
C TYR A 164 -9.14 10.81 -21.18
N SER A 165 -10.46 10.69 -21.32
CA SER A 165 -11.43 11.61 -20.77
C SER A 165 -12.34 10.87 -19.80
N VAL A 166 -12.63 11.48 -18.66
CA VAL A 166 -13.49 10.89 -17.62
C VAL A 166 -14.62 11.87 -17.30
N LYS A 167 -15.84 11.36 -17.43
CA LYS A 167 -17.09 12.12 -17.25
C LYS A 167 -17.74 11.71 -15.93
N VAL A 168 -18.13 12.69 -15.12
CA VAL A 168 -18.90 12.51 -13.89
C VAL A 168 -20.31 13.07 -14.08
N VAL A 169 -21.32 12.33 -13.62
CA VAL A 169 -22.75 12.66 -13.76
C VAL A 169 -23.42 12.58 -12.38
N PRO A 170 -24.13 13.64 -11.93
CA PRO A 170 -24.84 13.63 -10.66
C PRO A 170 -26.08 12.74 -10.74
N VAL A 171 -26.37 12.02 -9.65
CA VAL A 171 -27.51 11.09 -9.56
C VAL A 171 -28.36 11.48 -8.35
N ASN A 172 -29.65 11.67 -8.53
CA ASN A 172 -30.58 12.09 -7.47
C ASN A 172 -30.96 10.95 -6.51
N ALA A 173 -31.84 11.22 -5.54
CA ALA A 173 -32.25 10.22 -4.54
C ALA A 173 -33.04 9.04 -5.13
N GLU A 174 -33.70 9.22 -6.28
CA GLU A 174 -34.41 8.17 -7.01
C GLU A 174 -33.48 7.31 -7.89
N GLY A 175 -32.17 7.56 -7.88
CA GLY A 175 -31.19 6.82 -8.68
C GLY A 175 -31.14 7.24 -10.15
N LYS A 176 -31.72 8.39 -10.50
CA LYS A 176 -31.73 8.93 -11.86
C LYS A 176 -30.62 9.95 -12.05
N GLU A 177 -29.91 9.87 -13.18
CA GLU A 177 -28.98 10.91 -13.60
C GLU A 177 -29.72 12.23 -13.85
N ILE A 178 -29.19 13.31 -13.30
CA ILE A 178 -29.72 14.67 -13.46
C ILE A 178 -28.74 15.53 -14.26
N ALA A 179 -29.21 16.70 -14.70
CA ALA A 179 -28.36 17.66 -15.39
C ALA A 179 -27.22 18.13 -14.47
N GLY A 180 -26.08 18.48 -15.08
CA GLY A 180 -24.89 18.95 -14.36
C GLY A 180 -23.65 18.07 -14.53
N ALA A 181 -23.63 17.15 -15.49
CA ALA A 181 -22.44 16.37 -15.81
C ALA A 181 -21.24 17.27 -16.17
N ASN A 182 -20.04 16.82 -15.83
CA ASN A 182 -18.79 17.46 -16.25
C ASN A 182 -17.75 16.41 -16.66
N THR A 183 -16.76 16.80 -17.46
CA THR A 183 -15.72 15.93 -18.01
C THR A 183 -14.35 16.56 -17.80
N ALA A 184 -13.41 15.77 -17.29
CA ALA A 184 -11.98 16.09 -17.39
C ALA A 184 -11.40 15.34 -18.60
N SER A 185 -10.67 16.04 -19.46
CA SER A 185 -10.03 15.48 -20.65
C SER A 185 -8.51 15.53 -20.57
N ASN A 186 -7.82 14.92 -21.54
CA ASN A 186 -6.36 14.93 -21.64
C ASN A 186 -5.64 14.37 -20.39
N LEU A 187 -6.25 13.36 -19.76
CA LEU A 187 -5.65 12.65 -18.63
C LEU A 187 -4.61 11.66 -19.16
N VAL A 188 -3.32 11.96 -18.97
CA VAL A 188 -2.20 11.14 -19.47
C VAL A 188 -1.89 9.99 -18.51
N VAL A 189 -2.22 8.78 -18.93
CA VAL A 189 -1.98 7.52 -18.19
C VAL A 189 -0.68 6.88 -18.65
N LYS A 190 0.18 6.48 -17.70
CA LYS A 190 1.45 5.77 -17.94
C LYS A 190 1.31 4.30 -17.56
N SER A 191 2.21 3.44 -18.02
CA SER A 191 2.33 2.06 -17.51
C SER A 191 3.19 2.04 -16.26
N TYR A 192 2.96 1.08 -15.37
CA TYR A 192 3.97 0.71 -14.37
C TYR A 192 5.23 0.17 -15.08
N ASN A 193 6.39 0.42 -14.47
CA ASN A 193 7.66 -0.14 -14.96
C ASN A 193 7.74 -1.64 -14.60
N ARG A 194 7.65 -2.51 -15.60
CA ARG A 194 7.69 -3.98 -15.47
C ARG A 194 9.09 -4.57 -15.71
N GLU A 195 10.15 -3.80 -15.46
CA GLU A 195 11.52 -4.32 -15.38
C GLU A 195 11.69 -5.14 -14.09
N GLY A 196 12.66 -6.06 -14.05
CA GLY A 196 12.90 -6.91 -12.89
C GLY A 196 12.62 -8.40 -13.12
N PHE A 197 13.17 -9.23 -12.23
CA PHE A 197 13.06 -10.69 -12.34
C PHE A 197 11.63 -11.22 -12.22
N ALA A 198 10.69 -10.52 -11.60
CA ALA A 198 9.29 -10.95 -11.55
C ALA A 198 8.68 -11.14 -12.95
N HIS A 199 9.14 -10.35 -13.91
CA HIS A 199 8.69 -10.38 -15.32
C HIS A 199 9.67 -11.13 -16.24
N PHE A 200 10.78 -11.64 -15.73
CA PHE A 200 11.74 -12.34 -16.56
C PHE A 200 11.16 -13.67 -17.04
N LYS A 201 11.04 -13.82 -18.37
CA LYS A 201 10.42 -14.99 -19.03
C LYS A 201 9.01 -15.29 -18.51
N TYR A 202 8.31 -14.26 -18.03
CA TYR A 202 6.96 -14.38 -17.49
C TYR A 202 6.15 -13.10 -17.75
N ALA A 203 4.95 -13.23 -18.28
CA ALA A 203 4.09 -12.11 -18.62
C ALA A 203 2.79 -12.14 -17.78
N GLY A 204 2.35 -10.96 -17.36
CA GLY A 204 1.14 -10.78 -16.55
C GLY A 204 1.27 -11.41 -15.17
N VAL A 205 2.08 -10.80 -14.30
CA VAL A 205 2.11 -11.14 -12.87
C VAL A 205 0.76 -10.74 -12.25
N GLY A 206 0.17 -11.59 -11.41
CA GLY A 206 -1.11 -11.32 -10.78
C GLY A 206 -2.29 -11.44 -11.75
N ALA A 207 -3.25 -10.53 -11.66
CA ALA A 207 -4.49 -10.55 -12.42
C ALA A 207 -4.54 -9.59 -13.61
N TYR A 208 -3.45 -8.85 -13.86
CA TYR A 208 -3.35 -7.88 -14.95
C TYR A 208 -2.49 -8.38 -16.11
N ASN A 209 -2.76 -7.88 -17.31
CA ASN A 209 -1.89 -8.00 -18.47
C ASN A 209 -0.71 -7.03 -18.36
N ASN A 210 0.33 -7.23 -19.18
CA ASN A 210 1.49 -6.35 -19.21
C ASN A 210 1.19 -4.93 -19.73
N ASP A 211 0.04 -4.71 -20.36
CA ASP A 211 -0.39 -3.38 -20.80
C ASP A 211 -1.29 -2.66 -19.79
N GLY A 212 -1.55 -3.28 -18.63
CA GLY A 212 -2.26 -2.69 -17.50
C GLY A 212 -3.75 -3.02 -17.41
N THR A 213 -4.32 -3.69 -18.41
CA THR A 213 -5.73 -4.10 -18.35
C THR A 213 -5.91 -5.39 -17.55
N LEU A 214 -7.10 -5.62 -16.99
CA LEU A 214 -7.44 -6.90 -16.37
C LEU A 214 -7.33 -8.05 -17.39
N LYS A 215 -6.91 -9.23 -16.90
CA LYS A 215 -7.00 -10.47 -17.67
C LYS A 215 -8.48 -10.83 -17.91
N ALA A 216 -8.74 -11.49 -19.03
CA ALA A 216 -10.09 -11.97 -19.33
C ALA A 216 -10.63 -12.88 -18.22
N GLY A 217 -11.87 -12.63 -17.79
CA GLY A 217 -12.51 -13.39 -16.71
C GLY A 217 -11.97 -13.10 -15.31
N ALA A 218 -11.16 -12.05 -15.13
CA ALA A 218 -10.69 -11.66 -13.80
C ALA A 218 -11.87 -11.32 -12.88
N LYS A 219 -11.84 -11.85 -11.66
CA LYS A 219 -12.75 -11.50 -10.57
C LYS A 219 -12.26 -10.22 -9.91
N VAL A 220 -13.13 -9.25 -9.64
CA VAL A 220 -12.77 -7.99 -8.95
C VAL A 220 -13.58 -7.88 -7.67
N LEU A 221 -12.88 -7.81 -6.53
CA LEU A 221 -13.48 -7.76 -5.20
C LEU A 221 -13.09 -6.46 -4.49
N TYR A 222 -14.08 -5.77 -3.95
CA TYR A 222 -13.88 -4.51 -3.21
C TYR A 222 -13.81 -4.76 -1.71
N ILE A 223 -12.64 -4.50 -1.13
CA ILE A 223 -12.31 -4.76 0.27
C ILE A 223 -12.30 -3.44 1.04
N THR A 224 -13.23 -3.31 1.98
CA THR A 224 -13.34 -2.23 2.95
C THR A 224 -13.38 -2.84 4.36
N ALA A 225 -13.28 -2.02 5.39
CA ALA A 225 -13.51 -2.46 6.77
C ALA A 225 -14.87 -3.18 6.96
N LYS A 226 -15.90 -2.81 6.18
CA LYS A 226 -17.23 -3.42 6.26
C LYS A 226 -17.38 -4.69 5.43
N THR A 227 -16.67 -4.79 4.30
CA THR A 227 -16.85 -5.87 3.33
C THR A 227 -15.83 -7.00 3.49
N ALA A 228 -14.72 -6.80 4.19
CA ALA A 228 -13.68 -7.83 4.33
C ALA A 228 -14.20 -9.18 4.88
N LYS A 229 -15.24 -9.18 5.74
CA LYS A 229 -15.88 -10.41 6.25
C LYS A 229 -16.95 -11.00 5.34
N THR A 230 -17.52 -10.19 4.45
CA THR A 230 -18.77 -10.51 3.75
C THR A 230 -18.62 -10.59 2.24
N VAL A 231 -17.48 -10.16 1.70
CA VAL A 231 -17.17 -10.28 0.28
C VAL A 231 -17.24 -11.75 -0.13
N SER A 232 -17.85 -12.04 -1.27
CA SER A 232 -18.03 -13.41 -1.73
C SER A 232 -17.81 -13.58 -3.22
N THR A 233 -17.35 -14.77 -3.61
CA THR A 233 -17.23 -15.18 -5.01
C THR A 233 -17.31 -16.70 -5.11
N THR A 234 -17.71 -17.20 -6.27
CA THR A 234 -17.57 -18.63 -6.58
C THR A 234 -16.11 -18.99 -6.81
N VAL A 235 -15.65 -20.08 -6.20
CA VAL A 235 -14.31 -20.64 -6.37
C VAL A 235 -14.44 -22.13 -6.67
N ASN A 236 -13.66 -22.64 -7.62
CA ASN A 236 -13.56 -24.09 -7.83
C ASN A 236 -12.61 -24.70 -6.78
N THR A 237 -13.15 -25.46 -5.82
CA THR A 237 -12.35 -26.18 -4.82
C THR A 237 -12.25 -27.70 -5.10
N GLY A 238 -12.51 -28.09 -6.36
CA GLY A 238 -12.87 -29.45 -6.80
C GLY A 238 -14.39 -29.59 -7.10
N LYS A 239 -15.15 -28.56 -6.71
CA LYS A 239 -16.53 -28.25 -7.09
C LYS A 239 -16.70 -26.73 -6.99
N LEU A 240 -17.66 -26.18 -7.74
CA LEU A 240 -17.99 -24.76 -7.66
C LEU A 240 -18.74 -24.49 -6.35
N GLU A 241 -18.17 -23.60 -5.52
CA GLU A 241 -18.73 -23.22 -4.24
C GLU A 241 -18.61 -21.71 -4.04
N THR A 242 -19.65 -21.08 -3.48
CA THR A 242 -19.57 -19.68 -3.06
C THR A 242 -18.81 -19.59 -1.74
N ILE A 243 -17.68 -18.88 -1.75
CA ILE A 243 -16.84 -18.64 -0.59
C ILE A 243 -17.03 -17.20 -0.13
N THR A 244 -17.11 -16.97 1.18
CA THR A 244 -17.32 -15.65 1.79
C THR A 244 -16.22 -15.32 2.78
N GLY A 245 -15.71 -14.09 2.75
CA GLY A 245 -14.61 -13.60 3.58
C GLY A 245 -13.29 -13.53 2.80
N LEU A 246 -12.51 -12.47 3.02
CA LEU A 246 -11.27 -12.21 2.30
C LEU A 246 -10.26 -13.36 2.44
N GLN A 247 -9.87 -13.71 3.67
CA GLN A 247 -8.89 -14.79 3.89
C GLN A 247 -9.48 -16.13 3.46
N SER A 248 -10.77 -16.37 3.68
CA SER A 248 -11.43 -17.61 3.27
C SER A 248 -11.42 -17.81 1.74
N ILE A 249 -11.58 -16.73 0.95
CA ILE A 249 -11.44 -16.79 -0.52
C ILE A 249 -9.99 -17.10 -0.91
N ILE A 250 -9.01 -16.45 -0.27
CA ILE A 250 -7.58 -16.72 -0.53
C ILE A 250 -7.24 -18.19 -0.23
N ASP A 251 -7.70 -18.72 0.91
CA ASP A 251 -7.51 -20.12 1.30
C ASP A 251 -8.14 -21.09 0.29
N ALA A 252 -9.28 -20.73 -0.32
CA ALA A 252 -9.97 -21.61 -1.26
C ALA A 252 -9.13 -21.88 -2.53
N TYR A 253 -8.33 -20.91 -2.96
CA TYR A 253 -7.39 -21.07 -4.09
C TYR A 253 -6.21 -22.00 -3.76
N GLN A 254 -5.90 -22.25 -2.47
CA GLN A 254 -4.78 -23.10 -2.06
C GLN A 254 -4.86 -24.52 -2.63
N LYS A 255 -6.06 -25.04 -2.95
CA LYS A 255 -6.21 -26.36 -3.56
C LYS A 255 -5.67 -26.46 -4.99
N GLY A 256 -5.48 -25.33 -5.67
CA GLY A 256 -4.97 -25.23 -7.04
C GLY A 256 -5.97 -25.65 -8.13
N GLU A 257 -7.24 -25.83 -7.80
CA GLU A 257 -8.31 -26.21 -8.75
C GLU A 257 -8.94 -24.98 -9.44
N ASP A 258 -8.79 -23.78 -8.85
CA ASP A 258 -9.14 -22.50 -9.44
C ASP A 258 -7.87 -21.66 -9.60
N THR A 259 -7.61 -21.20 -10.82
CA THR A 259 -6.51 -20.27 -11.14
C THR A 259 -7.04 -19.01 -11.84
N THR A 260 -8.36 -18.80 -11.78
CA THR A 260 -9.02 -17.63 -12.34
C THR A 260 -8.41 -16.37 -11.73
N PRO A 261 -7.90 -15.44 -12.54
CA PRO A 261 -7.34 -14.19 -12.06
C PRO A 261 -8.29 -13.46 -11.10
N ILE A 262 -7.75 -12.91 -10.02
CA ILE A 262 -8.55 -12.23 -9.01
C ILE A 262 -7.83 -11.00 -8.46
N VAL A 263 -8.55 -9.88 -8.38
CA VAL A 263 -8.07 -8.63 -7.79
C VAL A 263 -8.85 -8.33 -6.51
N PHE A 264 -8.11 -8.04 -5.45
CA PHE A 264 -8.64 -7.50 -4.20
C PHE A 264 -8.33 -6.00 -4.16
N ARG A 265 -9.32 -5.16 -4.49
CA ARG A 265 -9.23 -3.70 -4.47
C ARG A 265 -9.51 -3.17 -3.05
N ILE A 266 -8.47 -2.74 -2.35
CA ILE A 266 -8.52 -2.23 -0.97
C ILE A 266 -8.93 -0.76 -0.99
N ILE A 267 -9.99 -0.40 -0.27
CA ILE A 267 -10.51 0.97 -0.19
C ILE A 267 -10.48 1.44 1.26
N GLY A 268 -9.84 2.60 1.47
CA GLY A 268 -9.67 3.19 2.79
C GLY A 268 -8.84 2.31 3.72
N LYS A 269 -9.11 2.37 5.03
CA LYS A 269 -8.41 1.60 6.05
C LYS A 269 -9.11 0.27 6.32
N VAL A 270 -8.40 -0.84 6.12
CA VAL A 270 -8.81 -2.19 6.54
C VAL A 270 -7.90 -2.63 7.68
N SER A 271 -8.46 -2.88 8.85
CA SER A 271 -7.72 -3.28 10.05
C SER A 271 -7.76 -4.79 10.27
N LEU A 272 -6.83 -5.32 11.06
CA LEU A 272 -6.80 -6.74 11.43
C LEU A 272 -8.15 -7.24 11.98
N SER A 273 -8.86 -6.42 12.75
CA SER A 273 -10.19 -6.74 13.30
C SER A 273 -11.30 -6.86 12.27
N ASP A 274 -11.09 -6.31 11.08
CA ASP A 274 -12.07 -6.26 9.99
C ASP A 274 -12.03 -7.53 9.15
N LEU A 275 -10.94 -8.31 9.21
CA LEU A 275 -10.79 -9.55 8.48
C LEU A 275 -11.74 -10.64 9.01
N ASP A 276 -12.18 -11.55 8.13
CA ASP A 276 -12.95 -12.75 8.51
C ASP A 276 -12.13 -13.67 9.42
N LYS A 277 -10.86 -13.85 9.07
CA LYS A 277 -9.84 -14.57 9.84
C LYS A 277 -8.45 -14.21 9.28
N ILE A 278 -7.43 -14.75 9.92
CA ILE A 278 -6.05 -14.77 9.41
C ILE A 278 -5.57 -16.21 9.33
N SER A 279 -4.78 -16.53 8.32
CA SER A 279 -4.17 -17.85 8.14
C SER A 279 -2.69 -17.87 8.53
N SER A 280 -2.12 -16.72 8.91
CA SER A 280 -0.83 -16.59 9.58
C SER A 280 -0.98 -15.80 10.87
N SER A 281 -0.65 -16.40 12.01
CA SER A 281 -0.62 -15.66 13.30
C SER A 281 0.60 -14.75 13.44
N ALA A 282 1.66 -14.99 12.67
CA ALA A 282 2.86 -14.17 12.64
C ALA A 282 2.67 -12.93 11.76
N GLU A 283 2.08 -13.10 10.57
CA GLU A 283 2.00 -12.02 9.58
C GLU A 283 0.60 -11.45 9.41
N GLY A 284 -0.44 -12.29 9.43
CA GLY A 284 -1.81 -11.89 9.07
C GLY A 284 -2.32 -12.67 7.87
N LEU A 285 -2.55 -11.98 6.75
CA LEU A 285 -3.10 -12.63 5.56
C LEU A 285 -2.08 -13.62 4.97
N GLN A 286 -2.51 -14.83 4.66
CA GLN A 286 -1.66 -15.85 4.04
C GLN A 286 -2.15 -16.18 2.64
N ILE A 287 -1.26 -16.10 1.66
CA ILE A 287 -1.43 -16.64 0.32
C ILE A 287 -0.60 -17.91 0.24
N LYS A 288 -1.27 -19.06 0.14
CA LYS A 288 -0.61 -20.36 0.11
C LYS A 288 -1.02 -21.16 -1.12
N GLY A 289 -0.03 -21.62 -1.88
CA GLY A 289 -0.21 -22.57 -2.97
C GLY A 289 -0.24 -24.02 -2.50
N LYS A 290 -0.79 -24.91 -3.34
CA LYS A 290 -0.87 -26.37 -3.10
C LYS A 290 0.51 -26.99 -2.88
N GLY A 291 1.50 -26.52 -3.64
CA GLY A 291 2.91 -26.92 -3.60
C GLY A 291 3.77 -25.87 -4.32
N ALA A 292 5.10 -26.01 -4.26
CA ALA A 292 6.06 -25.03 -4.76
C ALA A 292 5.62 -24.35 -6.07
N HIS A 293 5.65 -23.02 -6.10
CA HIS A 293 5.33 -22.21 -7.27
C HIS A 293 3.94 -22.45 -7.91
N SER A 294 2.91 -22.73 -7.10
CA SER A 294 1.52 -22.87 -7.58
C SER A 294 0.98 -21.54 -8.09
N VAL A 295 0.44 -21.53 -9.31
CA VAL A 295 -0.13 -20.32 -9.92
C VAL A 295 -1.35 -19.85 -9.15
N MET A 296 -1.31 -18.61 -8.65
CA MET A 296 -2.39 -17.97 -7.91
C MET A 296 -3.12 -16.92 -8.76
N ASN A 297 -2.40 -16.16 -9.61
CA ASN A 297 -2.92 -15.02 -10.37
C ASN A 297 -3.70 -14.00 -9.51
N MET A 298 -3.15 -13.68 -8.35
CA MET A 298 -3.77 -12.76 -7.39
C MET A 298 -3.10 -11.39 -7.44
N THR A 299 -3.90 -10.32 -7.47
CA THR A 299 -3.42 -8.96 -7.27
C THR A 299 -4.11 -8.35 -6.05
N PHE A 300 -3.34 -7.70 -5.18
CA PHE A 300 -3.83 -6.86 -4.10
C PHE A 300 -3.51 -5.41 -4.48
N GLU A 301 -4.53 -4.60 -4.67
CA GLU A 301 -4.40 -3.24 -5.23
C GLU A 301 -5.12 -2.24 -4.34
N GLY A 302 -4.46 -1.16 -3.94
CA GLY A 302 -5.14 -0.06 -3.27
C GLY A 302 -5.83 0.89 -4.24
N VAL A 303 -6.98 1.42 -3.83
CA VAL A 303 -7.73 2.44 -4.58
C VAL A 303 -7.51 3.82 -3.96
N GLY A 304 -7.04 4.77 -4.77
CA GLY A 304 -6.73 6.12 -4.31
C GLY A 304 -5.37 6.25 -3.64
N ASP A 305 -5.19 7.30 -2.85
CA ASP A 305 -3.98 7.61 -2.08
C ASP A 305 -4.08 7.21 -0.59
N ASP A 306 -5.24 6.73 -0.13
CA ASP A 306 -5.51 6.44 1.29
C ASP A 306 -5.81 4.95 1.58
N ALA A 307 -5.70 4.07 0.57
CA ALA A 307 -5.83 2.62 0.75
C ALA A 307 -4.74 2.07 1.68
N THR A 308 -5.16 1.44 2.77
CA THR A 308 -4.27 1.06 3.88
C THR A 308 -4.70 -0.25 4.52
N VAL A 309 -3.75 -1.15 4.75
CA VAL A 309 -3.91 -2.27 5.70
C VAL A 309 -3.23 -1.93 7.03
N TYR A 310 -3.92 -2.19 8.13
CA TYR A 310 -3.50 -1.74 9.46
C TYR A 310 -3.48 -2.89 10.47
N GLY A 311 -2.32 -3.09 11.10
CA GLY A 311 -2.19 -4.08 12.16
C GLY A 311 -1.85 -5.49 11.68
N PHE A 312 -1.63 -5.70 10.38
CA PHE A 312 -1.28 -6.97 9.76
C PHE A 312 -0.46 -6.78 8.47
N GLY A 313 0.28 -7.80 8.08
CA GLY A 313 1.02 -7.94 6.83
C GLY A 313 0.59 -9.20 6.06
N PHE A 314 1.47 -9.68 5.18
CA PHE A 314 1.20 -10.80 4.28
C PHE A 314 2.28 -11.88 4.35
N LEU A 315 1.85 -13.15 4.37
CA LEU A 315 2.71 -14.32 4.22
C LEU A 315 2.44 -15.04 2.90
N LEU A 316 3.47 -15.23 2.09
CA LEU A 316 3.40 -16.00 0.84
C LEU A 316 4.11 -17.34 0.98
N ARG A 317 3.41 -18.41 0.63
CA ARG A 317 3.92 -19.79 0.60
C ARG A 317 3.59 -20.46 -0.71
N ASN A 318 4.59 -21.02 -1.37
CA ASN A 318 4.45 -21.90 -2.51
C ASN A 318 3.70 -21.24 -3.67
N THR A 319 3.78 -19.93 -3.81
CA THR A 319 2.95 -19.17 -4.75
C THR A 319 3.69 -18.88 -6.05
N LYS A 320 2.93 -18.66 -7.11
CA LYS A 320 3.39 -18.07 -8.36
C LYS A 320 2.39 -17.04 -8.87
N SER A 321 2.87 -15.93 -9.42
CA SER A 321 2.03 -14.88 -10.00
C SER A 321 1.18 -14.17 -8.95
N VAL A 322 1.84 -13.38 -8.10
CA VAL A 322 1.18 -12.53 -7.09
C VAL A 322 1.71 -11.10 -7.18
N GLU A 323 0.81 -10.12 -7.17
CA GLU A 323 1.10 -8.70 -7.29
C GLU A 323 0.55 -7.93 -6.09
N PHE A 324 1.33 -6.99 -5.55
CA PHE A 324 0.92 -6.06 -4.50
C PHE A 324 1.23 -4.63 -4.95
N ARG A 325 0.22 -3.76 -4.96
CA ARG A 325 0.40 -2.39 -5.43
C ARG A 325 -0.48 -1.33 -4.80
N ASN A 326 0.05 -0.12 -4.68
CA ASN A 326 -0.72 1.09 -4.37
C ASN A 326 -1.48 1.08 -3.03
N PHE A 327 -0.99 0.37 -2.00
CA PHE A 327 -1.55 0.50 -0.65
C PHE A 327 -0.45 0.62 0.42
N ALA A 328 -0.84 1.09 1.61
CA ALA A 328 0.07 1.24 2.74
C ALA A 328 -0.05 0.03 3.67
N ILE A 329 1.07 -0.40 4.23
CA ILE A 329 1.10 -1.33 5.36
C ILE A 329 1.57 -0.54 6.58
N MET A 330 0.73 -0.49 7.61
CA MET A 330 1.03 0.20 8.87
C MET A 330 0.91 -0.75 10.04
N ARG A 331 1.88 -0.69 10.96
CA ARG A 331 1.85 -1.46 12.21
C ARG A 331 1.64 -2.96 11.97
N CYS A 332 2.33 -3.52 10.96
CA CYS A 332 2.31 -4.96 10.71
C CYS A 332 2.67 -5.76 11.98
N LEU A 333 2.34 -7.05 11.97
CA LEU A 333 2.59 -7.93 13.10
C LEU A 333 4.10 -8.20 13.23
N ASP A 334 4.63 -9.20 12.55
CA ASP A 334 6.08 -9.45 12.47
C ASP A 334 6.66 -8.72 11.24
N ASP A 335 6.38 -9.24 10.05
CA ASP A 335 6.78 -8.68 8.76
C ASP A 335 5.61 -7.96 8.06
N ALA A 336 5.91 -6.92 7.26
CA ALA A 336 4.91 -6.34 6.36
C ALA A 336 4.61 -7.29 5.18
N MET A 337 5.66 -7.87 4.61
CA MET A 337 5.64 -8.86 3.54
C MET A 337 6.67 -9.95 3.84
N SER A 338 6.22 -11.17 4.08
CA SER A 338 7.08 -12.34 4.28
C SER A 338 6.86 -13.36 3.16
N LEU A 339 7.89 -13.61 2.35
CA LEU A 339 7.90 -14.61 1.29
C LEU A 339 8.71 -15.81 1.79
N ASP A 340 8.03 -16.77 2.39
CA ASP A 340 8.59 -17.98 2.98
C ASP A 340 7.57 -19.09 2.77
N THR A 341 7.65 -19.99 1.78
CA THR A 341 8.79 -20.56 1.03
C THR A 341 8.37 -20.79 -0.44
N ASP A 342 9.28 -21.10 -1.35
CA ASP A 342 9.04 -21.55 -2.74
C ASP A 342 8.09 -20.64 -3.56
N ASN A 343 8.26 -19.33 -3.42
CA ASN A 343 7.50 -18.35 -4.19
C ASN A 343 8.18 -18.04 -5.52
N SER A 344 7.41 -17.70 -6.57
CA SER A 344 7.99 -17.17 -7.80
C SER A 344 7.15 -16.14 -8.53
N HIS A 345 7.79 -15.23 -9.27
CA HIS A 345 7.08 -14.19 -10.02
C HIS A 345 6.13 -13.39 -9.12
N VAL A 346 6.71 -12.79 -8.08
CA VAL A 346 6.01 -11.89 -7.16
C VAL A 346 6.50 -10.47 -7.39
N TRP A 347 5.56 -9.54 -7.54
CA TRP A 347 5.85 -8.12 -7.76
C TRP A 347 5.25 -7.29 -6.63
N ILE A 348 6.10 -6.59 -5.88
CA ILE A 348 5.73 -5.74 -4.76
C ILE A 348 6.13 -4.32 -5.16
N HIS A 349 5.17 -3.45 -5.46
CA HIS A 349 5.49 -2.15 -6.02
C HIS A 349 4.56 -0.99 -5.68
N ASN A 350 5.09 0.23 -5.69
CA ASN A 350 4.31 1.45 -5.40
C ASN A 350 3.57 1.37 -4.05
N MET A 351 4.23 0.81 -3.04
CA MET A 351 3.70 0.64 -1.69
C MET A 351 4.33 1.64 -0.73
N ASP A 352 3.55 2.10 0.25
CA ASP A 352 4.10 2.75 1.45
C ASP A 352 4.23 1.71 2.58
N LEU A 353 5.46 1.41 2.97
CA LEU A 353 5.78 0.38 3.95
C LEU A 353 6.28 1.05 5.24
N PHE A 354 5.35 1.31 6.16
CA PHE A 354 5.69 1.86 7.47
C PHE A 354 6.17 0.77 8.42
N TYR A 355 6.89 1.18 9.47
CA TYR A 355 7.42 0.26 10.47
C TYR A 355 6.33 -0.53 11.22
N GLY A 356 6.73 -1.73 11.66
CA GLY A 356 5.87 -2.68 12.33
C GLY A 356 5.62 -2.37 13.80
N LYS A 357 4.93 -3.29 14.48
CA LYS A 357 4.81 -3.25 15.94
C LYS A 357 6.15 -3.56 16.59
N LYS A 358 6.41 -2.92 17.73
CA LYS A 358 7.62 -3.20 18.51
C LYS A 358 7.72 -4.70 18.85
N GLY A 359 8.83 -5.32 18.46
CA GLY A 359 9.16 -6.71 18.78
C GLY A 359 9.84 -6.87 20.14
N GLY A 360 10.33 -8.09 20.41
CA GLY A 360 10.96 -8.46 21.68
C GLY A 360 12.44 -8.13 21.76
N ALA A 361 13.14 -8.01 20.64
CA ALA A 361 14.57 -7.71 20.59
C ALA A 361 14.85 -6.20 20.59
N ALA A 362 16.07 -5.81 20.99
CA ALA A 362 16.47 -4.40 21.10
C ALA A 362 16.47 -3.68 19.74
N ASP A 363 16.79 -4.38 18.66
CA ASP A 363 16.77 -3.92 17.27
C ASP A 363 15.36 -3.97 16.63
N GLN A 364 14.33 -4.38 17.38
CA GLN A 364 12.95 -4.50 16.90
C GLN A 364 12.05 -3.34 17.38
N ALA A 365 12.63 -2.19 17.70
CA ALA A 365 11.85 -1.01 18.10
C ALA A 365 10.86 -0.56 17.00
N LYS A 366 11.24 -0.75 15.74
CA LYS A 366 10.50 -0.45 14.50
C LYS A 366 9.94 -1.73 13.81
N GLY A 367 9.71 -2.81 14.55
CA GLY A 367 9.28 -4.11 13.99
C GLY A 367 10.42 -5.07 13.66
N ASP A 368 10.09 -6.28 13.22
CA ASP A 368 11.07 -7.22 12.66
C ASP A 368 11.35 -6.89 11.19
N GLY A 369 11.02 -7.74 10.22
CA GLY A 369 11.24 -7.47 8.81
C GLY A 369 10.19 -6.53 8.21
N THR A 370 10.52 -5.93 7.06
CA THR A 370 9.52 -5.21 6.26
C THR A 370 9.20 -6.02 5.01
N VAL A 371 10.17 -6.25 4.12
CA VAL A 371 10.02 -7.16 2.97
C VAL A 371 11.07 -8.25 3.06
N ASP A 372 10.67 -9.40 3.58
CA ASP A 372 11.56 -10.53 3.80
C ASP A 372 11.32 -11.62 2.73
N ILE A 373 12.37 -12.01 2.03
CA ILE A 373 12.37 -12.98 0.93
C ILE A 373 13.25 -14.16 1.31
N LYS A 374 12.65 -15.31 1.54
CA LYS A 374 13.28 -16.47 2.19
C LYS A 374 12.84 -17.78 1.51
N GLY A 375 13.50 -18.88 1.88
CA GLY A 375 13.06 -20.24 1.58
C GLY A 375 12.88 -20.49 0.10
N ASP A 376 13.94 -20.40 -0.69
CA ASP A 376 13.89 -20.70 -2.14
C ASP A 376 12.81 -19.92 -2.95
N SER A 377 12.48 -18.72 -2.48
CA SER A 377 11.72 -17.76 -3.27
C SER A 377 12.61 -17.16 -4.37
N GLN A 378 12.14 -17.18 -5.62
CA GLN A 378 12.91 -16.81 -6.82
C GLN A 378 12.10 -15.92 -7.77
N TYR A 379 12.76 -15.14 -8.62
CA TYR A 379 12.07 -14.25 -9.57
C TYR A 379 11.16 -13.24 -8.89
N ILE A 380 11.72 -12.47 -7.96
CA ILE A 380 10.97 -11.47 -7.16
C ILE A 380 11.44 -10.08 -7.56
N THR A 381 10.51 -9.12 -7.57
CA THR A 381 10.82 -7.71 -7.82
C THR A 381 10.14 -6.83 -6.78
N VAL A 382 10.96 -6.04 -6.09
CA VAL A 382 10.56 -5.03 -5.10
C VAL A 382 10.89 -3.68 -5.72
N ALA A 383 9.87 -2.93 -6.15
CA ALA A 383 10.09 -1.77 -7.00
C ALA A 383 9.26 -0.55 -6.59
N TYR A 384 9.81 0.67 -6.65
CA TYR A 384 9.02 1.88 -6.37
C TYR A 384 8.29 1.85 -5.02
N ASN A 385 8.81 1.15 -4.01
CA ASN A 385 8.24 1.18 -2.66
C ASN A 385 8.94 2.24 -1.82
N ARG A 386 8.20 2.91 -0.93
CA ARG A 386 8.78 3.75 0.11
C ARG A 386 8.80 2.98 1.43
N PHE A 387 10.01 2.70 1.88
CA PHE A 387 10.33 2.11 3.18
C PHE A 387 10.47 3.24 4.20
N TRP A 388 9.42 3.46 4.99
CA TRP A 388 9.31 4.57 5.92
C TRP A 388 9.84 4.20 7.30
N ASP A 389 10.99 4.75 7.66
CA ASP A 389 11.55 4.69 9.02
C ASP A 389 11.61 3.24 9.55
N ASN A 390 11.98 2.27 8.70
CA ASN A 390 11.97 0.84 9.07
C ASN A 390 13.26 0.47 9.81
N GLY A 391 13.17 -0.39 10.83
CA GLY A 391 14.36 -0.90 11.53
C GLY A 391 15.15 -1.90 10.69
N LYS A 392 14.45 -2.83 10.04
CA LYS A 392 15.02 -3.87 9.18
C LYS A 392 14.20 -3.93 7.90
N ALA A 393 14.70 -3.31 6.84
CA ALA A 393 13.92 -3.14 5.61
C ALA A 393 13.72 -4.47 4.86
N SER A 394 14.76 -5.29 4.69
CA SER A 394 14.65 -6.53 3.93
C SER A 394 15.73 -7.56 4.23
N MET A 395 15.30 -8.74 4.69
CA MET A 395 16.10 -9.96 4.61
C MET A 395 15.90 -10.65 3.25
N CYS A 396 16.98 -10.91 2.53
CA CYS A 396 16.95 -11.55 1.22
C CYS A 396 17.81 -12.82 1.25
N GLY A 397 17.20 -13.95 1.58
CA GLY A 397 17.83 -15.26 1.69
C GLY A 397 18.17 -15.69 3.12
N MET A 398 18.22 -17.00 3.27
CA MET A 398 18.58 -17.75 4.47
C MET A 398 19.86 -18.55 4.17
N THR A 399 20.00 -19.76 4.73
CA THR A 399 21.20 -20.60 4.55
C THR A 399 20.90 -21.95 3.90
N SER A 400 19.64 -22.23 3.58
CA SER A 400 19.18 -23.53 3.08
C SER A 400 18.77 -23.51 1.61
N GLU A 401 19.01 -22.39 0.92
CA GLU A 401 18.65 -22.23 -0.48
C GLU A 401 19.37 -23.23 -1.38
N SER A 402 18.64 -23.76 -2.37
CA SER A 402 19.11 -24.83 -3.26
C SER A 402 19.87 -24.34 -4.50
N GLY A 403 19.89 -23.04 -4.77
CA GLY A 403 20.62 -22.42 -5.88
C GLY A 403 20.58 -20.89 -5.84
N PRO A 404 21.19 -20.19 -6.82
CA PRO A 404 21.06 -18.74 -6.91
C PRO A 404 19.60 -18.38 -7.20
N ASN A 405 18.96 -17.71 -6.26
CA ASN A 405 17.63 -17.12 -6.45
C ASN A 405 17.79 -15.69 -6.97
N TYR A 406 17.09 -15.36 -8.06
CA TYR A 406 17.23 -14.08 -8.76
C TYR A 406 16.21 -13.06 -8.28
N ILE A 407 16.69 -11.96 -7.67
CA ILE A 407 15.86 -10.94 -7.03
C ILE A 407 16.24 -9.54 -7.55
N THR A 408 15.25 -8.66 -7.67
CA THR A 408 15.46 -7.26 -8.06
C THR A 408 14.90 -6.30 -7.02
N TYR A 409 15.70 -5.29 -6.67
CA TYR A 409 15.25 -4.09 -5.97
C TYR A 409 15.52 -2.87 -6.85
N HIS A 410 14.49 -2.10 -7.23
CA HIS A 410 14.74 -0.88 -7.98
C HIS A 410 13.80 0.28 -7.69
N HIS A 411 14.31 1.50 -7.77
CA HIS A 411 13.52 2.72 -7.55
C HIS A 411 12.82 2.75 -6.19
N ASN A 412 13.27 1.96 -5.22
CA ASN A 412 12.75 2.05 -3.86
C ASN A 412 13.34 3.26 -3.16
N TRP A 413 12.54 3.86 -2.27
CA TRP A 413 12.98 4.89 -1.34
C TRP A 413 13.17 4.27 0.04
N PHE A 414 14.42 4.09 0.46
CA PHE A 414 14.77 3.73 1.83
C PHE A 414 14.89 4.99 2.69
N ASP A 415 13.73 5.48 3.12
CA ASP A 415 13.56 6.75 3.80
C ASP A 415 13.79 6.59 5.31
N HIS A 416 14.98 6.95 5.78
CA HIS A 416 15.38 6.84 7.19
C HIS A 416 15.28 5.42 7.77
N SER A 417 15.40 4.40 6.91
CA SER A 417 15.54 3.02 7.38
C SER A 417 16.89 2.80 8.09
N ASP A 418 16.91 1.97 9.14
CA ASP A 418 18.12 1.74 9.95
C ASP A 418 19.08 0.75 9.26
N SER A 419 18.57 -0.41 8.83
CA SER A 419 19.41 -1.53 8.37
C SER A 419 18.72 -2.46 7.36
N ARG A 420 19.52 -3.28 6.67
CA ARG A 420 19.08 -4.35 5.75
C ARG A 420 18.36 -3.81 4.51
N MET A 421 19.00 -2.99 3.68
CA MET A 421 18.40 -2.44 2.44
C MET A 421 19.08 -2.97 1.16
N ALA A 422 19.25 -4.28 0.90
CA ALA A 422 18.82 -5.47 1.65
C ALA A 422 20.01 -6.14 2.36
N ARG A 423 19.76 -7.05 3.32
CA ARG A 423 20.77 -8.03 3.76
C ARG A 423 20.60 -9.32 2.97
N ILE A 424 21.62 -9.68 2.20
CA ILE A 424 21.53 -10.69 1.16
C ILE A 424 22.40 -11.90 1.50
N ARG A 425 21.78 -13.08 1.54
CA ARG A 425 22.44 -14.38 1.67
C ARG A 425 22.19 -15.20 0.43
N THR A 426 23.17 -16.02 0.01
CA THR A 426 23.07 -17.11 -0.99
C THR A 426 22.50 -16.76 -2.39
N MET A 427 21.86 -15.60 -2.56
CA MET A 427 21.10 -15.16 -3.72
C MET A 427 21.93 -14.31 -4.68
N SER A 428 21.39 -14.15 -5.90
CA SER A 428 21.92 -13.29 -6.95
C SER A 428 20.96 -12.11 -7.14
N VAL A 429 21.39 -10.93 -6.73
CA VAL A 429 20.48 -9.78 -6.55
C VAL A 429 20.93 -8.59 -7.39
N HIS A 430 20.03 -8.05 -8.20
CA HIS A 430 20.22 -6.79 -8.88
C HIS A 430 19.56 -5.66 -8.08
N MET A 431 20.35 -4.67 -7.68
CA MET A 431 19.89 -3.50 -6.94
C MET A 431 20.27 -2.24 -7.73
N TYR A 432 19.29 -1.61 -8.37
CA TYR A 432 19.56 -0.43 -9.18
C TYR A 432 18.58 0.72 -8.96
N ASN A 433 19.06 1.94 -9.13
CA ASN A 433 18.26 3.16 -9.02
C ASN A 433 17.47 3.29 -7.71
N ASN A 434 17.93 2.69 -6.61
CA ASN A 434 17.31 2.89 -5.30
C ASN A 434 17.87 4.17 -4.67
N TYR A 435 17.02 4.82 -3.88
CA TYR A 435 17.35 6.02 -3.15
C TYR A 435 17.42 5.73 -1.65
N TYR A 436 18.61 5.90 -1.08
CA TYR A 436 18.94 5.64 0.31
C TYR A 436 19.09 6.99 1.01
N LEU A 437 18.13 7.37 1.85
CA LEU A 437 18.10 8.66 2.52
C LEU A 437 18.27 8.46 4.03
N HIS A 438 19.34 9.00 4.58
CA HIS A 438 19.59 9.12 6.02
C HIS A 438 19.53 7.78 6.76
N ASN A 439 20.28 6.82 6.25
CA ASN A 439 20.29 5.47 6.79
C ASN A 439 21.41 5.27 7.82
N ASP A 440 21.03 4.88 9.04
CA ASP A 440 21.90 4.91 10.21
C ASP A 440 22.90 3.75 10.28
N VAL A 441 22.45 2.50 10.23
CA VAL A 441 23.31 1.35 10.55
C VAL A 441 24.09 0.89 9.32
N TYR A 442 23.39 0.45 8.26
CA TYR A 442 23.96 0.12 6.95
C TYR A 442 22.88 0.01 5.86
N GLY A 443 23.27 0.23 4.61
CA GLY A 443 22.44 0.03 3.42
C GLY A 443 22.40 -1.44 2.99
N VAL A 444 23.09 -1.78 1.91
CA VAL A 444 23.19 -3.17 1.43
C VAL A 444 24.25 -3.95 2.20
N GLY A 445 23.97 -5.22 2.49
CA GLY A 445 24.91 -6.12 3.15
C GLY A 445 24.97 -7.49 2.50
N ALA A 446 26.12 -7.88 1.95
CA ALA A 446 26.32 -9.20 1.33
C ALA A 446 26.96 -10.21 2.28
N THR A 447 26.28 -11.34 2.48
CA THR A 447 26.74 -12.46 3.31
C THR A 447 26.49 -13.82 2.64
N SER A 448 26.98 -14.89 3.26
CA SER A 448 26.73 -16.29 2.92
C SER A 448 26.91 -16.60 1.44
N GLY A 449 27.93 -16.00 0.83
CA GLY A 449 28.30 -16.25 -0.55
C GLY A 449 27.37 -15.67 -1.63
N SER A 450 26.52 -14.70 -1.29
CA SER A 450 25.68 -13.99 -2.26
C SER A 450 26.49 -13.25 -3.34
N SER A 451 25.84 -12.99 -4.47
CA SER A 451 26.32 -12.12 -5.56
C SER A 451 25.37 -10.94 -5.71
N VAL A 452 25.87 -9.71 -5.55
CA VAL A 452 25.03 -8.49 -5.62
C VAL A 452 25.57 -7.54 -6.68
N PHE A 453 24.72 -7.13 -7.64
CA PHE A 453 25.04 -6.05 -8.56
C PHE A 453 24.38 -4.75 -8.07
N MET A 454 25.20 -3.78 -7.66
CA MET A 454 24.79 -2.45 -7.19
C MET A 454 25.02 -1.43 -8.31
N GLU A 455 23.96 -1.04 -9.00
CA GLU A 455 24.03 -0.20 -10.20
C GLU A 455 23.30 1.14 -10.03
N SER A 456 23.98 2.26 -10.24
CA SER A 456 23.34 3.58 -10.34
C SER A 456 22.40 3.95 -9.17
N ASN A 457 22.74 3.56 -7.94
CA ASN A 457 21.97 3.93 -6.75
C ASN A 457 22.45 5.28 -6.18
N TYR A 458 21.57 5.94 -5.42
CA TYR A 458 21.88 7.21 -4.77
C TYR A 458 21.81 7.09 -3.26
N PHE A 459 22.93 7.35 -2.58
CA PHE A 459 23.05 7.34 -1.13
C PHE A 459 23.25 8.77 -0.62
N ASP A 460 22.32 9.23 0.21
CA ASP A 460 22.33 10.55 0.85
C ASP A 460 22.42 10.38 2.37
N ALA A 461 23.46 10.94 2.97
CA ALA A 461 23.80 10.80 4.40
C ALA A 461 23.67 9.37 4.96
N THR A 462 24.15 8.39 4.19
CA THR A 462 24.16 6.97 4.58
C THR A 462 25.52 6.60 5.14
N LYS A 463 25.56 6.06 6.36
CA LYS A 463 26.80 5.76 7.08
C LYS A 463 27.63 4.65 6.44
N ARG A 464 27.00 3.51 6.15
CA ARG A 464 27.67 2.33 5.58
C ARG A 464 26.85 1.85 4.39
N PRO A 465 26.97 2.51 3.22
CA PRO A 465 26.04 2.29 2.11
C PRO A 465 26.12 0.87 1.56
N ILE A 466 27.33 0.31 1.50
CA ILE A 466 27.62 -1.01 0.95
C ILE A 466 28.58 -1.73 1.88
N MET A 467 28.23 -2.94 2.30
CA MET A 467 29.04 -3.77 3.18
C MET A 467 29.12 -5.23 2.71
N SER A 468 30.28 -5.86 2.92
CA SER A 468 30.44 -7.32 2.84
C SER A 468 30.90 -7.88 4.19
N SER A 469 30.31 -9.01 4.60
CA SER A 469 30.50 -9.58 5.94
C SER A 469 31.95 -9.99 6.19
N LEU A 470 32.48 -9.65 7.37
CA LEU A 470 33.83 -9.98 7.86
C LEU A 470 34.99 -9.47 6.97
N GLN A 471 34.76 -8.41 6.19
CA GLN A 471 35.77 -7.73 5.39
C GLN A 471 35.41 -6.25 5.20
N GLY A 472 36.27 -5.49 4.53
CA GLY A 472 36.00 -4.10 4.19
C GLY A 472 35.66 -3.26 5.43
N THR A 473 34.54 -2.56 5.36
CA THR A 473 34.02 -1.74 6.47
C THR A 473 33.70 -2.58 7.71
N ASP A 474 33.15 -3.79 7.56
CA ASP A 474 32.77 -4.63 8.70
C ASP A 474 33.97 -5.06 9.55
N ALA A 475 35.12 -5.31 8.90
CA ALA A 475 36.36 -5.67 9.57
C ALA A 475 36.96 -4.56 10.45
N LYS A 476 36.46 -3.32 10.37
CA LYS A 476 36.89 -2.21 11.26
C LYS A 476 36.40 -2.37 12.70
N GLY A 477 35.45 -3.27 12.96
CA GLY A 477 35.14 -3.72 14.32
C GLY A 477 34.02 -2.97 15.05
N ASP A 478 33.21 -2.18 14.34
CA ASP A 478 32.06 -1.49 14.93
C ASP A 478 30.94 -2.45 15.39
N GLY A 479 31.02 -3.74 15.02
CA GLY A 479 30.16 -4.81 15.55
C GLY A 479 28.70 -4.79 15.09
N THR A 480 28.37 -4.03 14.04
CA THR A 480 26.99 -3.73 13.66
C THR A 480 26.37 -4.66 12.61
N PHE A 481 27.13 -5.57 11.99
CA PHE A 481 26.65 -6.34 10.85
C PHE A 481 26.46 -7.85 11.10
N SER A 482 27.45 -8.69 10.81
CA SER A 482 27.24 -10.13 10.64
C SER A 482 28.50 -10.94 10.96
N GLY A 483 28.34 -12.08 11.63
CA GLY A 483 29.40 -13.08 11.81
C GLY A 483 29.49 -14.12 10.69
N GLU A 484 28.71 -13.96 9.63
CA GLU A 484 28.63 -14.90 8.51
C GLU A 484 29.77 -14.67 7.51
N LYS A 485 30.05 -15.67 6.66
CA LYS A 485 31.00 -15.51 5.56
C LYS A 485 30.53 -14.43 4.59
N GLY A 486 31.44 -13.73 3.93
CA GLY A 486 31.11 -12.64 2.99
C GLY A 486 30.47 -13.13 1.69
N GLY A 487 29.59 -12.29 1.14
CA GLY A 487 29.19 -12.31 -0.29
C GLY A 487 29.99 -11.30 -1.10
N LEU A 488 29.97 -11.38 -2.43
CA LEU A 488 30.69 -10.46 -3.30
C LEU A 488 29.74 -9.46 -3.96
N ILE A 489 30.12 -8.18 -3.92
CA ILE A 489 29.35 -7.08 -4.50
C ILE A 489 30.12 -6.51 -5.68
N LYS A 490 29.46 -6.44 -6.84
CA LYS A 490 29.89 -5.67 -8.01
C LYS A 490 29.19 -4.31 -7.97
N ALA A 491 29.93 -3.22 -8.14
CA ALA A 491 29.38 -1.86 -8.06
C ALA A 491 29.66 -1.06 -9.34
N TYR A 492 28.65 -0.33 -9.83
CA TYR A 492 28.75 0.57 -10.98
C TYR A 492 27.91 1.82 -10.74
N GLY A 493 28.46 3.00 -11.06
CA GLY A 493 27.68 4.24 -11.19
C GLY A 493 26.99 4.77 -9.93
N ASN A 494 27.24 4.23 -8.74
CA ASN A 494 26.59 4.69 -7.50
C ASN A 494 27.10 6.05 -7.03
N VAL A 495 26.25 6.82 -6.35
CA VAL A 495 26.57 8.15 -5.83
C VAL A 495 26.47 8.16 -4.31
N PHE A 496 27.49 8.72 -3.66
CA PHE A 496 27.54 8.89 -2.20
C PHE A 496 27.60 10.39 -1.86
N ALA A 497 26.45 10.98 -1.51
CA ALA A 497 26.27 12.37 -1.15
C ALA A 497 26.17 12.58 0.36
N ASN A 498 26.52 13.78 0.83
CA ASN A 498 26.43 14.21 2.24
C ASN A 498 26.98 13.18 3.24
N LYS A 499 28.17 12.65 2.95
CA LYS A 499 28.82 11.60 3.74
C LYS A 499 28.93 12.03 5.22
N PRO A 500 28.32 11.30 6.17
CA PRO A 500 28.46 11.63 7.59
C PRO A 500 29.89 11.36 8.09
N ASP A 501 30.27 11.88 9.26
CA ASP A 501 31.62 11.74 9.84
C ASP A 501 32.10 10.28 9.98
N ASN A 502 31.16 9.36 10.11
CA ASN A 502 31.38 7.93 10.27
C ASN A 502 31.08 7.13 8.98
N PHE A 503 31.07 7.82 7.83
CA PHE A 503 30.96 7.20 6.52
C PHE A 503 32.09 6.18 6.29
N SER A 504 31.75 4.99 5.81
CA SER A 504 32.74 4.00 5.38
C SER A 504 32.28 3.20 4.18
N TYR A 505 33.15 3.16 3.18
CA TYR A 505 33.03 2.34 1.98
C TYR A 505 34.45 2.12 1.44
N ILE A 506 34.88 0.86 1.32
CA ILE A 506 36.23 0.49 0.92
C ILE A 506 36.16 -0.28 -0.40
N PRO A 507 36.50 0.33 -1.54
CA PRO A 507 36.51 -0.38 -2.82
C PRO A 507 37.72 -1.30 -2.94
N TYR A 508 37.60 -2.33 -3.79
CA TYR A 508 38.68 -3.28 -4.09
C TYR A 508 39.99 -2.60 -4.52
N ALA A 509 39.89 -1.48 -5.25
CA ALA A 509 41.05 -0.71 -5.70
C ALA A 509 41.83 -0.06 -4.54
N GLU A 510 41.17 0.24 -3.43
CA GLU A 510 41.80 0.76 -2.21
C GLU A 510 42.42 -0.37 -1.38
N ASN A 511 41.70 -1.49 -1.23
CA ASN A 511 42.18 -2.66 -0.50
C ASN A 511 41.72 -3.97 -1.15
N ASN A 512 42.59 -4.57 -1.96
CA ASN A 512 42.27 -5.78 -2.71
C ASN A 512 42.15 -7.08 -1.88
N THR A 513 42.37 -7.00 -0.56
CA THR A 513 42.28 -8.13 0.37
C THR A 513 41.05 -8.02 1.28
N SER A 514 40.67 -6.81 1.69
CA SER A 514 39.52 -6.55 2.57
C SER A 514 38.77 -5.31 2.09
N PHE A 515 37.65 -5.52 1.39
CA PHE A 515 36.88 -4.50 0.67
C PHE A 515 35.37 -4.75 0.78
N ASP A 516 34.56 -3.72 0.53
CA ASP A 516 33.10 -3.81 0.51
C ASP A 516 32.57 -4.21 -0.88
N ALA A 517 33.15 -3.67 -1.96
CA ALA A 517 32.74 -3.94 -3.33
C ALA A 517 33.87 -3.91 -4.35
N TYR A 518 33.67 -4.61 -5.47
CA TYR A 518 34.49 -4.54 -6.68
C TYR A 518 33.84 -3.56 -7.67
N GLU A 519 34.47 -2.40 -7.88
CA GLU A 519 33.96 -1.37 -8.77
C GLU A 519 34.37 -1.62 -10.22
N VAL A 520 33.41 -1.49 -11.13
CA VAL A 520 33.63 -1.60 -12.58
C VAL A 520 33.43 -0.25 -13.27
N SER A 521 34.04 -0.08 -14.43
CA SER A 521 33.93 1.16 -15.21
C SER A 521 32.82 1.13 -16.26
N ASP A 522 32.32 -0.07 -16.55
CA ASP A 522 31.22 -0.36 -17.45
C ASP A 522 30.40 -1.53 -16.86
N PRO A 523 29.06 -1.48 -16.87
CA PRO A 523 28.23 -2.51 -16.25
C PRO A 523 28.35 -3.87 -16.97
N SER A 524 28.86 -3.93 -18.21
CA SER A 524 29.12 -5.18 -18.92
C SER A 524 30.41 -5.90 -18.52
N GLU A 525 31.29 -5.26 -17.74
CA GLU A 525 32.53 -5.87 -17.26
C GLU A 525 32.25 -7.01 -16.27
N GLN A 526 32.97 -8.12 -16.41
CA GLN A 526 32.87 -9.23 -15.46
C GLN A 526 33.84 -9.04 -14.29
N VAL A 527 33.42 -9.48 -13.10
CA VAL A 527 34.33 -9.62 -11.96
C VAL A 527 35.21 -10.86 -12.20
N PRO A 528 36.56 -10.72 -12.20
CA PRO A 528 37.44 -11.86 -12.40
C PRO A 528 37.25 -12.94 -11.33
N SER A 529 37.29 -14.21 -11.72
CA SER A 529 37.10 -15.34 -10.80
C SER A 529 38.16 -15.44 -9.70
N SER A 530 39.30 -14.76 -9.87
CA SER A 530 40.37 -14.61 -8.88
C SER A 530 40.04 -13.64 -7.74
N VAL A 531 39.06 -12.74 -7.93
CA VAL A 531 38.57 -11.85 -6.87
C VAL A 531 37.68 -12.66 -5.95
N LYS A 532 38.10 -12.78 -4.69
CA LYS A 532 37.40 -13.56 -3.67
C LYS A 532 37.15 -12.73 -2.42
N THR A 533 36.10 -13.06 -1.69
CA THR A 533 35.91 -12.55 -0.32
C THR A 533 36.99 -13.07 0.62
N LEU A 534 37.44 -12.23 1.55
CA LEU A 534 38.45 -12.53 2.56
C LEU A 534 38.03 -13.74 3.40
N VAL A 535 36.80 -13.71 3.92
CA VAL A 535 36.24 -14.78 4.72
C VAL A 535 35.14 -15.47 3.93
N GLY A 536 35.39 -16.74 3.58
CA GLY A 536 34.50 -17.58 2.79
C GLY A 536 35.07 -17.95 1.42
N GLY A 537 35.94 -17.12 0.84
CA GLY A 537 36.55 -17.39 -0.46
C GLY A 537 35.55 -17.38 -1.63
N THR A 538 34.44 -16.65 -1.47
CA THR A 538 33.35 -16.57 -2.45
C THR A 538 33.77 -15.72 -3.65
N SER A 539 33.47 -16.18 -4.87
CA SER A 539 33.49 -15.33 -6.08
C SER A 539 32.10 -14.89 -6.48
N TYR A 540 32.03 -13.77 -7.19
CA TYR A 540 30.84 -13.31 -7.88
C TYR A 540 30.52 -14.20 -9.08
N ASP A 541 29.24 -14.51 -9.27
CA ASP A 541 28.75 -15.45 -10.29
C ASP A 541 28.58 -14.83 -11.69
N ASN A 542 28.70 -13.50 -11.81
CA ASN A 542 28.51 -12.72 -13.03
C ASN A 542 27.13 -12.91 -13.69
N PHE A 543 26.07 -13.16 -12.90
CA PHE A 543 24.70 -13.35 -13.40
C PHE A 543 24.20 -12.18 -14.27
N ASP A 544 24.58 -10.96 -13.91
CA ASP A 544 24.15 -9.69 -14.52
C ASP A 544 24.68 -9.51 -15.96
N THR A 545 25.83 -10.11 -16.28
CA THR A 545 26.41 -10.08 -17.64
C THR A 545 25.93 -11.23 -18.53
N ASN A 546 25.15 -12.16 -17.97
CA ASN A 546 24.63 -13.32 -18.69
C ASN A 546 23.21 -13.04 -19.19
N SER A 547 23.07 -12.77 -20.49
CA SER A 547 21.77 -12.47 -21.12
C SER A 547 20.73 -13.60 -21.05
N SER A 548 21.14 -14.84 -20.72
CA SER A 548 20.21 -15.94 -20.50
C SER A 548 19.62 -15.95 -19.09
N LEU A 549 20.26 -15.24 -18.16
CA LEU A 549 19.86 -15.10 -16.76
C LEU A 549 19.27 -13.71 -16.49
N MET A 550 19.78 -12.66 -17.12
CA MET A 550 19.40 -11.27 -16.86
C MET A 550 18.23 -10.78 -17.73
N TYR A 551 17.30 -10.02 -17.13
CA TYR A 551 16.22 -9.35 -17.85
C TYR A 551 16.70 -8.08 -18.57
N ALA A 552 15.90 -7.57 -19.50
CA ALA A 552 16.15 -6.28 -20.14
C ALA A 552 15.65 -5.13 -19.25
N TYR A 553 16.46 -4.08 -19.11
CA TYR A 553 16.13 -2.89 -18.34
C TYR A 553 16.94 -1.68 -18.85
N ALA A 554 16.58 -0.48 -18.40
CA ALA A 554 17.36 0.72 -18.59
C ALA A 554 17.55 1.47 -17.27
N ALA A 555 18.77 1.44 -16.72
CA ALA A 555 19.09 2.22 -15.53
C ALA A 555 19.16 3.73 -15.87
N ASP A 556 18.37 4.54 -15.16
CA ASP A 556 18.60 5.98 -15.09
C ASP A 556 19.96 6.32 -14.47
N LYS A 557 20.37 7.57 -14.62
CA LYS A 557 21.55 8.08 -13.94
C LYS A 557 21.27 8.15 -12.45
N ALA A 558 22.23 7.71 -11.64
CA ALA A 558 22.13 7.74 -10.18
C ALA A 558 21.72 9.11 -9.66
N GLU A 559 22.16 10.21 -10.28
CA GLU A 559 21.87 11.54 -9.77
C GLU A 559 20.45 12.05 -10.05
N ASP A 560 19.77 11.44 -11.01
CA ASP A 560 18.35 11.71 -11.28
C ASP A 560 17.43 10.88 -10.38
N VAL A 561 17.94 9.76 -9.83
CA VAL A 561 17.19 8.80 -8.99
C VAL A 561 16.37 9.49 -7.90
N PRO A 562 16.92 10.41 -7.09
CA PRO A 562 16.11 11.01 -6.04
C PRO A 562 14.90 11.80 -6.57
N SER A 563 15.05 12.51 -7.69
CA SER A 563 13.93 13.23 -8.32
C SER A 563 12.90 12.33 -8.99
N ILE A 564 13.33 11.15 -9.46
CA ILE A 564 12.46 10.13 -10.05
C ILE A 564 11.65 9.46 -8.93
N VAL A 565 12.33 9.07 -7.85
CA VAL A 565 11.76 8.39 -6.69
C VAL A 565 10.81 9.30 -5.91
N GLU A 566 11.16 10.57 -5.72
CA GLU A 566 10.32 11.58 -5.05
C GLU A 566 9.29 12.24 -6.01
N GLY A 567 9.24 11.82 -7.27
CA GLY A 567 8.32 12.35 -8.27
C GLY A 567 6.95 11.69 -8.25
N PHE A 568 5.98 12.30 -8.91
CA PHE A 568 4.57 11.90 -8.96
C PHE A 568 4.31 10.43 -9.39
N TYR A 569 5.21 9.85 -10.18
CA TYR A 569 5.17 8.45 -10.62
C TYR A 569 6.20 7.56 -9.89
N GLY A 570 6.83 8.12 -8.87
CA GLY A 570 7.92 7.55 -8.09
C GLY A 570 7.44 6.62 -7.00
N ALA A 571 8.23 6.51 -5.94
CA ALA A 571 8.01 5.52 -4.90
C ALA A 571 6.86 5.86 -3.96
N GLY A 572 6.24 4.81 -3.43
CA GLY A 572 5.06 4.92 -2.58
C GLY A 572 3.77 4.84 -3.38
N ARG A 573 2.65 5.02 -2.67
CA ARG A 573 1.32 5.03 -3.30
C ARG A 573 1.14 6.24 -4.20
N LEU A 574 0.04 6.26 -4.95
CA LEU A 574 -0.48 7.41 -5.68
C LEU A 574 -0.37 8.67 -4.81
N ASN A 575 0.13 9.76 -5.40
CA ASN A 575 0.39 11.04 -4.72
C ASN A 575 1.34 10.97 -3.50
N HIS A 576 2.14 9.90 -3.35
CA HIS A 576 2.91 9.59 -2.14
C HIS A 576 2.05 9.37 -0.89
N GLY A 577 0.81 8.94 -1.11
CA GLY A 577 -0.15 8.68 -0.05
C GLY A 577 -0.78 9.94 0.55
N ASP A 578 -1.60 9.73 1.56
CA ASP A 578 -2.37 10.76 2.27
C ASP A 578 -1.73 11.25 3.58
N ILE A 579 -0.50 10.81 3.88
CA ILE A 579 0.30 11.27 5.02
C ILE A 579 1.39 12.22 4.51
N ASP A 580 1.20 13.53 4.75
CA ASP A 580 2.26 14.54 4.54
C ASP A 580 3.12 14.63 5.81
N PHE A 581 4.18 13.83 5.84
CA PHE A 581 5.15 13.81 6.93
C PHE A 581 6.58 13.83 6.38
N VAL A 582 7.40 14.73 6.92
CA VAL A 582 8.84 14.82 6.64
C VAL A 582 9.60 14.37 7.89
N ILE A 583 10.42 13.34 7.74
CA ILE A 583 11.33 12.90 8.79
C ILE A 583 12.50 13.91 8.84
N PRO A 584 12.79 14.53 9.99
CA PRO A 584 13.87 15.51 10.08
C PRO A 584 15.25 14.91 9.80
N ASP A 585 16.09 15.65 9.08
CA ASP A 585 17.44 15.23 8.66
C ASP A 585 18.40 14.95 9.84
N GLU A 586 18.19 15.66 10.94
CA GLU A 586 19.00 15.58 12.17
C GLU A 586 18.87 14.26 12.95
N THR A 587 18.10 13.31 12.42
CA THR A 587 17.74 12.06 13.10
C THR A 587 18.84 10.99 13.07
N VAL A 588 19.97 11.18 12.36
CA VAL A 588 21.08 10.20 12.37
C VAL A 588 21.81 10.24 13.73
N VAL A 589 21.30 9.48 14.70
CA VAL A 589 21.99 9.20 15.97
C VAL A 589 23.32 8.55 15.65
N THR A 590 24.41 9.00 16.29
CA THR A 590 25.77 8.64 15.87
C THR A 590 26.11 7.15 15.92
N ASN A 591 25.28 6.29 16.55
CA ASN A 591 25.39 4.82 16.54
C ASN A 591 24.11 4.11 17.05
N GLY A 592 23.24 3.59 16.16
CA GLY A 592 22.42 2.41 16.47
C GLY A 592 20.91 2.52 16.24
N HIS A 593 20.24 1.35 16.28
CA HIS A 593 18.81 1.18 16.04
C HIS A 593 17.95 2.25 16.70
N GLN A 594 17.29 3.04 15.86
CA GLN A 594 16.57 4.20 16.31
C GLN A 594 15.20 3.79 16.86
N GLN A 595 14.74 4.53 17.86
CA GLN A 595 13.34 4.41 18.27
C GLN A 595 12.45 5.02 17.18
N PRO A 596 11.22 4.53 17.00
CA PRO A 596 10.26 5.18 16.11
C PRO A 596 10.11 6.66 16.44
N TRP A 597 10.02 7.49 15.40
CA TRP A 597 9.84 8.93 15.62
C TRP A 597 8.49 9.21 16.31
N PRO A 598 8.45 9.88 17.48
CA PRO A 598 7.21 10.02 18.25
C PRO A 598 6.06 10.70 17.48
N ALA A 599 6.36 11.69 16.63
CA ALA A 599 5.33 12.36 15.85
C ALA A 599 4.75 11.46 14.76
N LEU A 600 5.61 10.69 14.06
CA LEU A 600 5.16 9.73 13.06
C LEU A 600 4.37 8.60 13.73
N ALA A 601 4.84 8.09 14.87
CA ALA A 601 4.13 7.09 15.66
C ALA A 601 2.73 7.56 16.05
N SER A 602 2.60 8.81 16.47
CA SER A 602 1.30 9.40 16.82
C SER A 602 0.37 9.49 15.62
N ILE A 603 0.89 9.86 14.44
CA ILE A 603 0.11 9.89 13.18
C ILE A 603 -0.37 8.48 12.83
N LEU A 604 0.51 7.48 12.87
CA LEU A 604 0.16 6.10 12.53
C LEU A 604 -0.87 5.53 13.50
N ASP A 605 -0.72 5.77 14.80
CA ASP A 605 -1.64 5.25 15.82
C ASP A 605 -3.04 5.90 15.74
N ALA A 606 -3.09 7.19 15.37
CA ALA A 606 -4.33 7.94 15.17
C ALA A 606 -4.89 7.82 13.74
N TYR A 607 -4.22 7.10 12.84
CA TYR A 607 -4.54 7.13 11.41
C TYR A 607 -5.97 6.65 11.13
N THR A 608 -6.70 7.47 10.38
CA THR A 608 -8.00 7.17 9.80
C THR A 608 -7.97 7.59 8.34
N SER A 609 -8.43 6.72 7.42
CA SER A 609 -8.66 7.13 6.04
C SER A 609 -9.73 8.23 6.00
N GLY A 610 -9.58 9.17 5.06
CA GLY A 610 -10.52 10.27 4.85
C GLY A 610 -11.86 9.85 4.22
N VAL A 611 -12.02 8.59 3.83
CA VAL A 611 -13.24 8.06 3.22
C VAL A 611 -14.39 8.08 4.23
N VAL A 612 -15.43 8.86 3.91
CA VAL A 612 -16.68 8.93 4.67
C VAL A 612 -17.67 7.86 4.17
N LYS A 613 -17.72 7.64 2.85
CA LYS A 613 -18.66 6.70 2.23
C LYS A 613 -18.07 6.11 0.96
N VAL A 614 -18.21 4.80 0.81
CA VAL A 614 -17.97 4.08 -0.45
C VAL A 614 -19.31 3.82 -1.11
N PHE A 615 -19.48 4.20 -2.37
CA PHE A 615 -20.73 3.94 -3.09
C PHE A 615 -20.82 2.46 -3.50
N GLY A 616 -22.01 1.86 -3.45
CA GLY A 616 -22.18 0.43 -3.77
C GLY A 616 -21.61 -0.56 -2.73
N GLU A 617 -21.16 -0.10 -1.56
CA GLU A 617 -20.54 -0.93 -0.51
C GLU A 617 -21.43 -2.10 -0.02
N SER A 618 -22.76 -1.99 -0.17
CA SER A 618 -23.72 -3.05 0.19
C SER A 618 -23.72 -4.25 -0.77
N ASN A 619 -23.16 -4.11 -1.97
CA ASN A 619 -23.10 -5.17 -2.97
C ASN A 619 -21.77 -5.93 -2.86
N ALA A 620 -21.68 -6.82 -1.87
CA ALA A 620 -20.47 -7.59 -1.57
C ALA A 620 -20.29 -8.84 -2.47
N THR A 621 -21.15 -9.04 -3.48
CA THR A 621 -21.09 -10.18 -4.40
C THR A 621 -20.17 -9.86 -5.59
N GLY A 622 -19.07 -10.61 -5.72
CA GLY A 622 -18.04 -10.46 -6.74
C GLY A 622 -18.33 -11.07 -8.11
N GLU A 623 -19.59 -11.39 -8.43
CA GLU A 623 -19.94 -11.90 -9.75
C GLU A 623 -20.41 -10.76 -10.66
N GLY A 624 -19.44 -10.10 -11.27
CA GLY A 624 -19.63 -9.14 -12.34
C GLY A 624 -18.29 -8.92 -13.02
N GLY A 625 -18.07 -9.59 -14.16
CA GLY A 625 -16.98 -9.22 -15.05
C GLY A 625 -17.19 -7.77 -15.48
N SER A 626 -16.38 -6.86 -14.95
CA SER A 626 -16.36 -5.49 -15.43
C SER A 626 -15.66 -5.48 -16.78
N THR A 627 -16.39 -5.04 -17.79
CA THR A 627 -15.86 -4.68 -19.09
C THR A 627 -15.16 -3.33 -18.96
N GLU A 628 -14.03 -3.27 -18.27
CA GLU A 628 -13.16 -2.09 -18.30
C GLU A 628 -12.44 -2.02 -19.67
N GLY A 629 -12.90 -1.11 -20.54
CA GLY A 629 -12.04 -0.33 -21.45
C GLY A 629 -11.05 -1.01 -22.43
N GLY A 630 -11.44 -2.00 -23.24
CA GLY A 630 -10.71 -2.34 -24.49
C GLY A 630 -11.46 -3.33 -25.40
N SER A 631 -11.71 -2.97 -26.66
CA SER A 631 -12.49 -3.71 -27.70
C SER A 631 -11.84 -5.07 -28.08
N THR A 632 -12.50 -6.18 -28.45
CA THR A 632 -13.46 -6.40 -29.57
C THR A 632 -14.30 -7.71 -29.43
N GLY A 633 -15.59 -7.65 -29.78
CA GLY A 633 -16.37 -8.60 -30.61
C GLY A 633 -16.59 -10.07 -30.18
N GLY A 634 -17.87 -10.45 -29.98
CA GLY A 634 -18.32 -11.85 -30.05
C GLY A 634 -19.68 -12.11 -29.39
N GLU A 635 -20.74 -12.15 -30.19
CA GLU A 635 -22.07 -12.63 -29.80
C GLU A 635 -22.07 -14.13 -29.49
N THR A 636 -22.83 -14.56 -28.47
CA THR A 636 -23.85 -15.63 -28.57
C THR A 636 -24.56 -15.82 -27.22
N GLY A 637 -25.88 -15.97 -27.28
CA GLY A 637 -26.78 -16.07 -26.14
C GLY A 637 -26.93 -17.49 -25.56
N GLY A 638 -27.68 -17.57 -24.46
CA GLY A 638 -28.08 -18.84 -23.85
C GLY A 638 -28.85 -18.63 -22.56
N SER A 639 -30.18 -18.68 -22.66
CA SER A 639 -31.16 -18.76 -21.57
C SER A 639 -31.05 -20.08 -20.80
N GLY A 640 -31.31 -20.05 -19.49
CA GLY A 640 -31.55 -21.26 -18.70
C GLY A 640 -32.12 -20.96 -17.31
N GLU A 641 -33.41 -21.26 -17.14
CA GLU A 641 -34.14 -21.27 -15.86
C GLU A 641 -33.73 -22.46 -14.96
N GLY A 642 -33.91 -22.29 -13.64
CA GLY A 642 -34.37 -23.37 -12.77
C GLY A 642 -33.64 -23.57 -11.44
N GLY A 643 -34.41 -23.62 -10.34
CA GLY A 643 -34.22 -24.66 -9.32
C GLY A 643 -33.82 -24.23 -7.91
N SER A 644 -34.82 -24.18 -7.02
CA SER A 644 -34.77 -24.11 -5.55
C SER A 644 -33.97 -25.24 -4.87
N THR A 645 -33.29 -24.97 -3.73
CA THR A 645 -33.60 -25.52 -2.38
C THR A 645 -32.44 -25.38 -1.36
N GLY A 646 -32.75 -24.87 -0.15
CA GLY A 646 -32.43 -25.55 1.12
C GLY A 646 -31.12 -25.25 1.89
N GLY A 647 -31.29 -24.62 3.07
CA GLY A 647 -30.71 -25.12 4.34
C GLY A 647 -29.41 -24.49 4.85
N SER A 648 -29.54 -23.57 5.83
CA SER A 648 -28.45 -23.01 6.64
C SER A 648 -28.60 -23.36 8.12
N THR A 649 -27.50 -23.65 8.80
CA THR A 649 -27.28 -23.59 10.27
C THR A 649 -25.77 -23.29 10.45
N GLY A 650 -25.32 -22.12 10.91
CA GLY A 650 -25.31 -21.63 12.30
C GLY A 650 -23.95 -22.02 12.96
N GLY A 651 -23.17 -21.18 13.64
CA GLY A 651 -23.30 -19.78 14.06
C GLY A 651 -21.94 -19.25 14.57
N SER A 652 -21.87 -17.92 14.69
CA SER A 652 -20.77 -17.13 15.27
C SER A 652 -21.18 -16.61 16.64
N GLU A 653 -20.22 -16.29 17.52
CA GLU A 653 -20.41 -15.26 18.55
C GLU A 653 -19.30 -14.21 18.44
N GLY A 654 -19.73 -12.95 18.34
CA GLY A 654 -18.94 -11.73 18.45
C GLY A 654 -19.88 -10.54 18.74
N GLY A 655 -19.55 -9.75 19.77
CA GLY A 655 -20.36 -8.62 20.26
C GLY A 655 -20.43 -7.43 19.29
N SER A 656 -21.53 -6.65 19.37
CA SER A 656 -21.95 -5.62 18.39
C SER A 656 -22.17 -4.26 19.07
N THR A 657 -21.80 -3.17 18.39
CA THR A 657 -22.07 -1.76 18.75
C THR A 657 -23.32 -1.24 18.00
N VAL A 658 -24.19 -0.49 18.69
CA VAL A 658 -25.54 -0.11 18.23
C VAL A 658 -25.58 1.28 17.55
N THR A 659 -26.23 1.41 16.39
CA THR A 659 -26.54 2.70 15.73
C THR A 659 -27.64 3.48 16.48
N PRO A 660 -27.48 4.80 16.78
CA PRO A 660 -28.50 5.59 17.50
C PRO A 660 -29.75 5.92 16.67
N ILE A 661 -30.91 6.02 17.32
CA ILE A 661 -32.25 6.22 16.72
C ILE A 661 -32.75 7.67 16.97
N GLU A 662 -33.02 8.40 15.88
CA GLU A 662 -33.43 9.83 15.88
C GLU A 662 -34.92 10.09 15.58
N GLY A 663 -35.64 9.15 14.97
CA GLY A 663 -37.03 9.35 14.51
C GLY A 663 -37.96 8.15 14.76
N THR A 664 -39.19 8.23 14.22
CA THR A 664 -40.16 7.12 14.33
C THR A 664 -39.61 5.87 13.66
N VAL A 665 -39.51 4.77 14.40
CA VAL A 665 -38.96 3.51 13.90
C VAL A 665 -39.73 2.31 14.41
N THR A 666 -39.81 1.28 13.58
CA THR A 666 -40.34 -0.04 13.96
C THR A 666 -39.28 -1.12 13.78
N CYS A 667 -39.25 -2.08 14.69
CA CYS A 667 -38.44 -3.30 14.59
C CYS A 667 -39.32 -4.53 14.82
N SER A 668 -39.60 -5.25 13.74
CA SER A 668 -40.14 -6.63 13.75
C SER A 668 -39.03 -7.67 13.64
N PHE A 669 -39.38 -8.95 13.73
CA PHE A 669 -38.43 -10.07 13.70
C PHE A 669 -38.59 -11.00 12.49
N ALA A 670 -39.10 -10.45 11.37
CA ALA A 670 -39.39 -11.21 10.16
C ALA A 670 -38.16 -11.95 9.62
N GLY A 671 -38.33 -13.23 9.28
CA GLY A 671 -37.24 -14.06 8.74
C GLY A 671 -36.17 -14.44 9.77
N GLY A 672 -36.49 -14.37 11.08
CA GLY A 672 -35.60 -14.80 12.15
C GLY A 672 -34.44 -13.86 12.45
N LYS A 673 -34.63 -12.55 12.21
CA LYS A 673 -33.67 -11.49 12.55
C LYS A 673 -34.41 -10.17 12.82
N ALA A 674 -33.76 -9.23 13.50
CA ALA A 674 -34.27 -7.86 13.61
C ALA A 674 -34.39 -7.23 12.21
N SER A 675 -35.53 -6.63 11.90
CA SER A 675 -35.75 -5.89 10.65
C SER A 675 -35.03 -4.54 10.62
N ASN A 676 -34.57 -4.05 11.76
CA ASN A 676 -33.84 -2.78 11.89
C ASN A 676 -32.54 -3.00 12.67
N SER A 677 -31.41 -2.66 12.05
CA SER A 677 -30.05 -2.84 12.60
C SER A 677 -29.71 -1.91 13.75
N SER A 678 -30.53 -0.89 14.04
CA SER A 678 -30.41 -0.05 15.24
C SER A 678 -30.83 -0.78 16.52
N PHE A 679 -31.36 -2.00 16.39
CA PHE A 679 -31.65 -2.89 17.51
C PHE A 679 -30.70 -4.08 17.45
N THR A 680 -29.87 -4.23 18.46
CA THR A 680 -29.11 -5.47 18.68
C THR A 680 -30.01 -6.45 19.40
N VAL A 681 -30.23 -7.62 18.80
CA VAL A 681 -31.14 -8.64 19.32
C VAL A 681 -30.37 -9.93 19.53
N ALA A 682 -30.43 -10.48 20.73
CA ALA A 682 -29.84 -11.76 21.06
C ALA A 682 -30.92 -12.71 21.57
N GLY A 683 -31.14 -13.85 20.92
CA GLY A 683 -32.10 -14.85 21.38
C GLY A 683 -32.67 -15.69 20.24
N ASN A 684 -33.64 -16.54 20.60
CA ASN A 684 -34.26 -17.47 19.67
C ASN A 684 -35.47 -16.81 19.00
N PHE A 685 -35.58 -16.91 17.67
CA PHE A 685 -36.77 -16.48 16.94
C PHE A 685 -37.75 -17.64 16.74
N LYS A 686 -39.04 -17.34 16.79
CA LYS A 686 -40.13 -18.30 16.61
C LYS A 686 -41.20 -17.70 15.72
N ASN A 687 -41.99 -18.55 15.09
CA ASN A 687 -43.11 -18.17 14.25
C ASN A 687 -44.42 -18.64 14.91
N SER A 688 -45.46 -17.81 14.84
CA SER A 688 -46.83 -18.09 15.28
C SER A 688 -47.76 -18.11 14.08
N THR A 689 -48.69 -19.06 14.03
CA THR A 689 -49.67 -19.19 12.95
C THR A 689 -50.77 -18.14 13.00
N THR A 690 -50.99 -17.49 14.15
CA THR A 690 -52.01 -16.43 14.32
C THR A 690 -51.41 -15.02 14.32
N GLY A 691 -50.15 -14.88 14.74
CA GLY A 691 -49.42 -13.60 14.81
C GLY A 691 -50.05 -12.52 15.69
N VAL A 692 -49.52 -11.30 15.58
CA VAL A 692 -50.09 -10.06 16.15
C VAL A 692 -50.31 -9.06 15.02
N THR A 693 -51.53 -8.52 14.90
CA THR A 693 -51.84 -7.48 13.89
C THR A 693 -51.66 -6.08 14.47
N VAL A 694 -50.82 -5.27 13.85
CA VAL A 694 -50.57 -3.85 14.20
C VAL A 694 -50.66 -3.02 12.94
N ASP A 695 -51.46 -1.94 12.98
CA ASP A 695 -51.63 -1.00 11.85
C ASP A 695 -51.96 -1.70 10.51
N GLY A 696 -52.75 -2.77 10.56
CA GLY A 696 -53.16 -3.56 9.39
C GLY A 696 -52.16 -4.64 8.92
N ASN A 697 -50.97 -4.71 9.52
CA ASN A 697 -49.96 -5.72 9.20
C ASN A 697 -49.90 -6.82 10.27
N THR A 698 -49.88 -8.09 9.85
CA THR A 698 -49.78 -9.25 10.77
C THR A 698 -48.33 -9.70 10.89
N TYR A 699 -47.79 -9.66 12.11
CA TYR A 699 -46.44 -10.12 12.44
C TYR A 699 -46.51 -11.53 13.03
N ASN A 700 -45.99 -12.50 12.30
CA ASN A 700 -45.99 -13.91 12.71
C ASN A 700 -44.68 -14.32 13.41
N ASP A 701 -43.56 -13.68 13.07
CA ASP A 701 -42.26 -13.95 13.68
C ASP A 701 -42.05 -13.09 14.93
N TYR A 702 -41.49 -13.69 15.98
CA TYR A 702 -41.24 -13.05 17.26
C TYR A 702 -39.94 -13.51 17.91
N LEU A 703 -39.34 -12.62 18.71
CA LEU A 703 -38.25 -12.96 19.61
C LEU A 703 -38.81 -13.69 20.84
N LYS A 704 -38.32 -14.89 21.10
CA LYS A 704 -38.62 -15.67 22.31
C LYS A 704 -37.82 -15.10 23.49
N LEU A 705 -38.52 -14.57 24.47
CA LEU A 705 -37.94 -14.01 25.70
C LEU A 705 -37.77 -15.11 26.75
N GLU A 706 -36.54 -15.52 27.00
CA GLU A 706 -36.12 -16.51 28.00
C GLU A 706 -35.34 -15.82 29.13
N SER A 707 -35.23 -16.46 30.30
CA SER A 707 -34.67 -15.81 31.49
C SER A 707 -33.15 -15.52 31.37
N SER A 708 -32.47 -16.14 30.40
CA SER A 708 -31.03 -16.03 30.14
C SER A 708 -30.69 -15.85 28.65
N ALA A 709 -31.69 -15.66 27.78
CA ALA A 709 -31.55 -15.45 26.33
C ALA A 709 -32.80 -14.74 25.79
N GLY A 710 -32.70 -13.87 24.79
CA GLY A 710 -33.83 -13.03 24.34
C GLY A 710 -33.78 -11.62 24.91
N THR A 711 -32.77 -10.85 24.51
CA THR A 711 -32.60 -9.44 24.84
C THR A 711 -32.62 -8.59 23.58
N VAL A 712 -33.04 -7.34 23.75
CA VAL A 712 -32.91 -6.30 22.73
C VAL A 712 -32.19 -5.12 23.37
N SER A 713 -31.19 -4.54 22.70
CA SER A 713 -30.54 -3.30 23.12
C SER A 713 -30.47 -2.32 21.96
N PHE A 714 -30.69 -1.04 22.25
CA PHE A 714 -30.69 0.04 21.26
C PHE A 714 -30.35 1.38 21.92
N LYS A 715 -30.02 2.40 21.13
CA LYS A 715 -29.72 3.76 21.62
C LYS A 715 -30.67 4.77 21.00
N THR A 716 -31.20 5.71 21.78
CA THR A 716 -32.02 6.83 21.31
C THR A 716 -31.27 8.15 21.47
N THR A 717 -31.53 9.11 20.59
CA THR A 717 -30.95 10.48 20.64
C THR A 717 -32.00 11.56 20.96
N ALA A 718 -33.27 11.17 21.03
CA ALA A 718 -34.39 12.00 21.45
C ALA A 718 -35.26 11.22 22.45
N LYS A 719 -36.10 11.93 23.21
CA LYS A 719 -37.09 11.31 24.08
C LYS A 719 -38.14 10.58 23.24
N MET A 720 -38.36 9.28 23.50
CA MET A 720 -39.19 8.41 22.68
C MET A 720 -40.33 7.79 23.48
N GLN A 721 -41.52 7.68 22.87
CA GLN A 721 -42.55 6.76 23.32
C GLN A 721 -42.31 5.39 22.66
N MET A 722 -42.01 4.37 23.46
CA MET A 722 -41.84 3.00 23.01
C MET A 722 -43.10 2.18 23.27
N THR A 723 -43.54 1.43 22.26
CA THR A 723 -44.63 0.45 22.32
C THR A 723 -44.11 -0.91 21.88
N CYS A 724 -44.15 -1.90 22.77
CA CYS A 724 -43.74 -3.28 22.56
C CYS A 724 -44.96 -4.19 22.49
N TYR A 725 -45.09 -4.97 21.42
CA TYR A 725 -46.22 -5.88 21.20
C TYR A 725 -45.81 -7.31 21.55
N THR A 726 -46.32 -7.84 22.65
CA THR A 726 -45.95 -9.17 23.17
C THR A 726 -46.89 -10.27 22.69
N GLY A 727 -48.12 -9.94 22.33
CA GLY A 727 -49.12 -10.90 21.84
C GLY A 727 -49.61 -11.90 22.90
N ASP A 728 -49.33 -11.65 24.18
CA ASP A 728 -49.77 -12.48 25.30
C ASP A 728 -50.46 -11.65 26.39
N THR A 729 -51.28 -12.31 27.21
CA THR A 729 -52.08 -11.67 28.27
C THR A 729 -51.26 -11.24 29.48
N LYS A 730 -49.95 -11.45 29.48
CA LYS A 730 -49.07 -11.01 30.58
C LYS A 730 -48.65 -9.56 30.39
N ALA A 731 -48.41 -9.15 29.14
CA ALA A 731 -47.94 -7.81 28.75
C ALA A 731 -46.92 -7.24 29.75
N LYS A 732 -45.86 -7.99 30.07
CA LYS A 732 -44.90 -7.60 31.10
C LYS A 732 -43.47 -7.87 30.64
N LEU A 733 -42.66 -6.82 30.57
CA LEU A 733 -41.27 -6.83 30.09
C LEU A 733 -40.35 -6.15 31.11
N LYS A 734 -39.06 -6.46 31.05
CA LYS A 734 -38.04 -5.74 31.80
C LYS A 734 -37.43 -4.69 30.87
N ILE A 735 -37.66 -3.42 31.15
CA ILE A 735 -37.14 -2.29 30.38
C ILE A 735 -36.13 -1.57 31.25
N ASP A 736 -34.89 -1.43 30.78
CA ASP A 736 -33.79 -0.76 31.50
C ASP A 736 -33.61 -1.27 32.94
N GLY A 737 -33.75 -2.60 33.09
CA GLY A 737 -33.65 -3.29 34.37
C GLY A 737 -34.93 -3.30 35.22
N ALA A 738 -35.92 -2.46 34.92
CA ALA A 738 -37.18 -2.34 35.66
C ALA A 738 -38.30 -3.20 35.06
N ASP A 739 -39.09 -3.86 35.91
CA ASP A 739 -40.28 -4.60 35.50
C ASP A 739 -41.41 -3.62 35.13
N VAL A 740 -41.86 -3.63 33.88
CA VAL A 740 -42.94 -2.79 33.36
C VAL A 740 -44.11 -3.67 32.91
N THR A 741 -45.29 -3.43 33.50
CA THR A 741 -46.55 -4.10 33.12
C THR A 741 -47.39 -3.14 32.27
N GLY A 742 -47.82 -3.60 31.10
CA GLY A 742 -48.64 -2.86 30.16
C GLY A 742 -50.10 -3.31 30.14
N ASP A 743 -50.76 -3.06 29.01
CA ASP A 743 -52.16 -3.43 28.77
C ASP A 743 -52.27 -4.92 28.44
N THR A 744 -52.70 -5.71 29.42
CA THR A 744 -52.87 -7.16 29.32
C THR A 744 -54.01 -7.59 28.40
N THR A 745 -54.96 -6.69 28.10
CA THR A 745 -56.06 -6.97 27.18
C THR A 745 -55.62 -6.86 25.72
N LYS A 746 -54.61 -6.02 25.45
CA LYS A 746 -54.04 -5.82 24.11
C LYS A 746 -52.71 -6.55 23.90
N GLY A 747 -52.08 -7.03 24.96
CA GLY A 747 -50.76 -7.66 24.88
C GLY A 747 -49.66 -6.68 24.51
N VAL A 748 -49.69 -5.47 25.09
CA VAL A 748 -48.79 -4.37 24.73
C VAL A 748 -48.19 -3.70 25.97
N VAL A 749 -46.88 -3.41 25.93
CA VAL A 749 -46.17 -2.60 26.93
C VAL A 749 -45.80 -1.26 26.33
N THR A 750 -46.21 -0.15 26.96
CA THR A 750 -45.84 1.21 26.51
C THR A 750 -45.08 1.93 27.61
N VAL A 751 -43.97 2.58 27.25
CA VAL A 751 -43.09 3.31 28.18
C VAL A 751 -42.48 4.52 27.48
N THR A 752 -42.22 5.60 28.23
CA THR A 752 -41.45 6.75 27.73
C THR A 752 -39.99 6.53 28.07
N LEU A 753 -39.12 6.63 27.08
CA LEU A 753 -37.68 6.49 27.18
C LEU A 753 -37.03 7.88 27.07
N GLU A 754 -36.11 8.17 28.00
CA GLU A 754 -35.23 9.34 27.90
C GLU A 754 -34.12 9.09 26.87
N VAL A 755 -33.37 10.12 26.49
CA VAL A 755 -32.21 9.98 25.59
C VAL A 755 -31.16 9.06 26.22
N GLY A 756 -30.71 8.03 25.48
CA GLY A 756 -29.62 7.17 25.95
C GLY A 756 -29.69 5.74 25.45
N ASP A 757 -28.96 4.86 26.13
CA ASP A 757 -28.93 3.42 25.86
C ASP A 757 -30.09 2.72 26.58
N HIS A 758 -30.78 1.82 25.87
CA HIS A 758 -31.94 1.10 26.37
C HIS A 758 -31.83 -0.40 26.13
N SER A 759 -32.55 -1.16 26.95
CA SER A 759 -32.60 -2.61 26.93
C SER A 759 -34.01 -3.15 27.20
N ILE A 760 -34.36 -4.24 26.53
CA ILE A 760 -35.57 -5.02 26.74
C ILE A 760 -35.15 -6.45 27.04
N ALA A 761 -35.69 -7.01 28.11
CA ALA A 761 -35.48 -8.39 28.52
C ALA A 761 -36.77 -8.97 29.13
N LYS A 762 -36.71 -10.25 29.53
CA LYS A 762 -37.79 -10.90 30.23
C LYS A 762 -37.92 -10.42 31.68
N ALA A 763 -39.12 -9.97 32.07
CA ALA A 763 -39.44 -9.69 33.47
C ALA A 763 -39.96 -10.94 34.20
N GLY A 764 -39.08 -11.74 34.82
CA GLY A 764 -39.48 -12.87 35.68
C GLY A 764 -40.57 -13.78 35.06
N SER A 765 -41.76 -13.82 35.68
CA SER A 765 -42.93 -14.56 35.19
C SER A 765 -43.69 -13.89 34.03
N GLY A 766 -43.11 -12.86 33.40
CA GLY A 766 -43.70 -12.00 32.36
C GLY A 766 -43.79 -12.63 30.97
N SER A 767 -43.93 -11.77 29.96
CA SER A 767 -44.19 -12.15 28.58
C SER A 767 -43.05 -13.00 28.00
N LYS A 768 -43.40 -13.95 27.14
CA LYS A 768 -42.43 -14.89 26.52
C LYS A 768 -42.15 -14.58 25.05
N SER A 769 -42.87 -13.62 24.48
CA SER A 769 -42.80 -13.26 23.07
C SER A 769 -42.74 -11.74 22.92
N LEU A 770 -41.98 -11.30 21.92
CA LEU A 770 -41.94 -9.91 21.45
C LEU A 770 -42.02 -9.93 19.93
N TYR A 771 -43.12 -9.44 19.36
CA TYR A 771 -43.41 -9.46 17.93
C TYR A 771 -42.94 -8.19 17.22
N LEU A 772 -43.08 -7.05 17.89
CA LEU A 772 -42.79 -5.74 17.31
C LEU A 772 -42.39 -4.74 18.41
N ILE A 773 -41.43 -3.87 18.08
CA ILE A 773 -41.11 -2.65 18.83
C ILE A 773 -41.43 -1.46 17.93
N LYS A 774 -42.13 -0.45 18.46
CA LYS A 774 -42.40 0.82 17.79
C LYS A 774 -41.91 1.96 18.68
N LEU A 775 -41.07 2.84 18.15
CA LEU A 775 -40.61 4.07 18.80
C LEU A 775 -41.16 5.26 18.03
N VAL A 776 -41.66 6.26 18.75
CA VAL A 776 -42.14 7.53 18.19
C VAL A 776 -41.56 8.67 19.03
N PRO A 777 -40.94 9.70 18.44
CA PRO A 777 -40.48 10.87 19.20
C PRO A 777 -41.63 11.51 19.97
N VAL A 778 -41.39 11.88 21.23
CA VAL A 778 -42.35 12.65 22.02
C VAL A 778 -42.22 14.11 21.59
N THR A 779 -43.25 14.66 20.94
CA THR A 779 -43.39 16.11 20.78
C THR A 779 -43.67 16.73 22.14
N GLU A 780 -42.74 17.54 22.63
CA GLU A 780 -42.95 18.41 23.81
C GLU A 780 -43.92 19.55 23.51
#